data_AF-A0A7V9JIF6-F1
#
_entry.id   AF-A0A7V9JIF6-F1
#
_cell.length_a   1.000
_cell.length_b   1.000
_cell.length_c   1.000
_cell.angle_alpha   90.00
_cell.angle_beta   90.00
_cell.angle_gamma   90.00
#
_symmetry.space_group_name_H-M   'P 1'
#
loop_
_entity.id
_entity.type
_entity.pdbx_description
1 polymer ?
#
loop_
_entity_poly.entity_id
_entity_poly.type
_entity_poly.pdbx_seq_one_letter_code
_entity_poly.pdbx_strand_id
1 'polypeptide(L)'
;MLAAVLGALLLVGIAGATAPGDPLDPAHNLSLPCEALSTPGAVPRSAKNVVHVANVCGFVATDIEFQSRKDASGKTRDYAFVGTMGVGLRIFDITDPEHPTIVGGYADPGWEGDVQVRENTAVIAFDPVGVTPTVSACLKLKSATNGGVDIVRLKYDAVNGTFQTALLDCVLTPGRGAHNSTLHASGNWLAISAPSTNGMVDVVDLRGPAPVLRYRIIGTSTTARCPVGATYTCIVTGKNWAPHDVSFSRDGNTMYVAAVGNDTVIMDVTNVLSGTVTIISVIPNDNAPGGLANPGNIEISHQSDVSADGKILLITDERGGGLENTACNEDPNGVIGAGHFWALAPIEGVSQTAGATPATPKKLGFWVYPNPTLLVDVFDPLLTALGRTERGCTIHLFRLGGNGGAGPGPIDPFFDGVSGLPNRELAVAHYGAGIWHLDFSGPPSSTDGIAEDPRTTWGNTLGWNVMPGADTWSAKEYKGYVYAGDMTRGLDVYRFTDCDGAGCVVTPEPSTPGKATGGGQVDGGLAELAIVRGTAAGGRANFGFNAQFSTGVLSGQLTFNDQASGKKVQSTVIDSYTQAGSTARFTGRARVNGTPGVGFVVEVEDLGEPGRADAFRIVLQDGYGAGGVLLKGNIQVQPASLLP
;
A
#
# COMPACT_ATOMS: atom_id res chain seq x y z
N MET A 1 -48.04 -30.47 34.58
CA MET A 1 -49.31 -30.45 33.81
C MET A 1 -49.02 -29.85 32.44
N LEU A 2 -48.94 -30.70 31.41
CA LEU A 2 -49.64 -30.65 30.10
C LEU A 2 -49.24 -29.47 29.20
N ALA A 3 -48.44 -29.67 28.12
CA ALA A 3 -48.80 -30.16 26.75
C ALA A 3 -49.50 -29.05 25.91
N ALA A 4 -49.21 -28.75 24.63
CA ALA A 4 -48.75 -29.48 23.43
C ALA A 4 -48.10 -28.47 22.43
N VAL A 5 -47.06 -28.76 21.62
CA VAL A 5 -46.93 -29.54 20.35
C VAL A 5 -47.86 -29.14 19.19
N LEU A 6 -47.27 -28.56 18.12
CA LEU A 6 -47.43 -28.77 16.66
C LEU A 6 -46.70 -27.60 15.93
N GLY A 7 -45.91 -27.68 14.85
CA GLY A 7 -45.42 -28.73 13.94
C GLY A 7 -44.87 -28.06 12.65
N ALA A 8 -43.61 -28.38 12.28
CA ALA A 8 -42.87 -28.35 10.98
C ALA A 8 -43.25 -27.35 9.84
N LEU A 9 -42.34 -26.72 9.07
CA LEU A 9 -41.31 -27.30 8.19
C LEU A 9 -40.27 -26.25 7.70
N LEU A 10 -39.12 -26.75 7.25
CA LEU A 10 -37.88 -26.07 6.83
C LEU A 10 -37.99 -25.06 5.67
N LEU A 11 -37.16 -24.01 5.74
CA LEU A 11 -36.39 -23.48 4.61
C LEU A 11 -35.01 -23.05 5.13
N VAL A 12 -33.97 -23.71 4.62
CA VAL A 12 -32.56 -23.41 4.90
C VAL A 12 -32.19 -22.12 4.18
N GLY A 13 -32.12 -21.02 4.93
CA GLY A 13 -31.43 -19.80 4.51
C GLY A 13 -30.08 -19.74 5.21
N ILE A 14 -28.99 -19.83 4.44
CA ILE A 14 -27.64 -19.59 4.92
C ILE A 14 -27.55 -18.08 5.17
N ALA A 15 -27.93 -17.64 6.36
CA ALA A 15 -27.70 -16.29 6.84
C ALA A 15 -26.26 -16.22 7.40
N GLY A 16 -25.44 -15.35 6.83
CA GLY A 16 -24.14 -15.00 7.37
C GLY A 16 -24.30 -14.54 8.82
N ALA A 17 -23.64 -15.25 9.74
CA ALA A 17 -23.59 -14.86 11.14
C ALA A 17 -22.66 -13.65 11.26
N THR A 18 -23.23 -12.45 11.40
CA THR A 18 -22.55 -11.33 12.04
C THR A 18 -22.51 -11.63 13.53
N ALA A 19 -21.32 -11.87 14.07
CA ALA A 19 -21.12 -11.89 15.51
C ALA A 19 -21.40 -10.48 16.07
N PRO A 20 -22.09 -10.33 17.22
CA PRO A 20 -22.23 -9.02 17.85
C PRO A 20 -20.88 -8.62 18.45
N GLY A 21 -20.30 -7.52 17.97
CA GLY A 21 -19.03 -6.99 18.46
C GLY A 21 -19.12 -6.42 19.88
N ASP A 22 -18.02 -6.51 20.63
CA ASP A 22 -17.82 -5.87 21.92
C ASP A 22 -17.74 -4.34 21.71
N PRO A 23 -18.62 -3.53 22.33
CA PRO A 23 -18.60 -2.07 22.19
C PRO A 23 -17.36 -1.38 22.78
N LEU A 24 -16.43 -2.13 23.38
CA LEU A 24 -15.14 -1.65 23.89
C LEU A 24 -13.94 -2.06 23.02
N ASP A 25 -14.15 -2.63 21.82
CA ASP A 25 -13.07 -2.87 20.85
C ASP A 25 -12.69 -1.55 20.15
N PRO A 26 -11.51 -0.95 20.44
CA PRO A 26 -11.10 0.32 19.85
C PRO A 26 -10.80 0.22 18.34
N ALA A 27 -10.62 -0.99 17.80
CA ALA A 27 -10.10 -1.20 16.44
C ALA A 27 -11.17 -1.73 15.49
N HIS A 28 -12.34 -1.09 15.40
CA HIS A 28 -13.34 -1.37 14.37
C HIS A 28 -12.68 -1.43 12.98
N ASN A 29 -12.26 -2.63 12.55
CA ASN A 29 -11.47 -2.87 11.35
C ASN A 29 -12.37 -2.95 10.12
N LEU A 30 -13.28 -1.99 10.03
CA LEU A 30 -14.22 -1.82 8.95
C LEU A 30 -13.74 -0.65 8.11
N SER A 31 -13.40 -0.94 6.86
CA SER A 31 -13.21 0.10 5.85
C SER A 31 -14.53 0.82 5.58
N LEU A 32 -14.45 2.02 5.04
CA LEU A 32 -15.59 2.68 4.43
C LEU A 32 -16.18 1.79 3.31
N PRO A 33 -17.52 1.79 3.16
CA PRO A 33 -18.17 1.04 2.09
C PRO A 33 -17.75 1.59 0.74
N CYS A 34 -17.57 0.69 -0.22
CA CYS A 34 -17.17 1.04 -1.58
C CYS A 34 -18.09 2.07 -2.23
N GLU A 35 -19.39 2.00 -1.94
CA GLU A 35 -20.41 2.90 -2.45
C GLU A 35 -20.17 4.34 -1.99
N ALA A 36 -19.63 4.56 -0.79
CA ALA A 36 -19.30 5.88 -0.28
C ALA A 36 -18.05 6.44 -0.98
N LEU A 37 -16.99 5.64 -1.08
CA LEU A 37 -15.72 6.04 -1.71
C LEU A 37 -15.83 6.22 -3.23
N SER A 38 -16.74 5.46 -3.85
CA SER A 38 -17.05 5.52 -5.28
C SER A 38 -18.02 6.65 -5.64
N THR A 39 -18.26 7.62 -4.76
CA THR A 39 -19.14 8.74 -5.10
C THR A 39 -18.49 9.61 -6.18
N PRO A 40 -19.09 9.77 -7.38
CA PRO A 40 -18.53 10.62 -8.42
C PRO A 40 -18.39 12.07 -7.95
N GLY A 41 -17.24 12.68 -8.22
CA GLY A 41 -16.92 14.04 -7.77
C GLY A 41 -16.37 14.13 -6.35
N ALA A 42 -15.96 13.00 -5.74
CA ALA A 42 -15.11 13.04 -4.56
C ALA A 42 -13.83 13.83 -4.89
N VAL A 43 -13.69 14.99 -4.24
CA VAL A 43 -12.51 15.85 -4.37
C VAL A 43 -11.62 15.66 -3.16
N PRO A 44 -10.30 15.86 -3.29
CA PRO A 44 -9.43 15.90 -2.13
C PRO A 44 -9.86 17.04 -1.21
N ARG A 45 -9.71 16.82 0.11
CA ARG A 45 -9.87 17.86 1.12
C ARG A 45 -8.78 18.90 1.02
N SER A 46 -7.60 18.48 0.59
CA SER A 46 -6.49 19.35 0.19
C SER A 46 -5.55 18.56 -0.72
N ALA A 47 -5.00 19.19 -1.75
CA ALA A 47 -4.04 18.55 -2.63
C ALA A 47 -3.19 19.61 -3.32
N LYS A 48 -1.96 19.22 -3.66
CA LYS A 48 -1.04 20.01 -4.47
C LYS A 48 -0.11 19.05 -5.20
N ASN A 49 0.05 19.25 -6.49
CA ASN A 49 0.98 18.49 -7.34
C ASN A 49 0.78 16.96 -7.37
N VAL A 50 -0.26 16.43 -6.72
CA VAL A 50 -0.58 15.00 -6.63
C VAL A 50 -2.09 14.80 -6.72
N VAL A 51 -2.52 13.90 -7.60
CA VAL A 51 -3.93 13.58 -7.82
C VAL A 51 -4.21 12.12 -7.52
N HIS A 52 -5.36 11.87 -6.88
CA HIS A 52 -5.90 10.52 -6.66
C HIS A 52 -6.41 9.94 -7.98
N VAL A 53 -5.98 8.73 -8.35
CA VAL A 53 -6.24 8.11 -9.66
C VAL A 53 -7.16 6.89 -9.59
N ALA A 54 -6.97 6.06 -8.57
CA ALA A 54 -7.75 4.84 -8.38
C ALA A 54 -7.88 4.50 -6.90
N ASN A 55 -8.93 3.75 -6.58
CA ASN A 55 -9.15 3.21 -5.25
C ASN A 55 -9.67 1.76 -5.38
N VAL A 56 -9.09 0.85 -4.61
CA VAL A 56 -9.65 -0.48 -4.35
C VAL A 56 -10.11 -0.51 -2.90
N CYS A 57 -11.42 -0.45 -2.72
CA CYS A 57 -12.10 -0.33 -1.43
C CYS A 57 -12.53 -1.68 -0.84
N GLY A 58 -13.16 -1.62 0.35
CA GLY A 58 -13.81 -2.76 1.00
C GLY A 58 -12.88 -3.61 1.85
N PHE A 59 -11.73 -3.06 2.25
CA PHE A 59 -10.81 -3.65 3.20
C PHE A 59 -9.91 -2.61 3.85
N VAL A 60 -9.33 -2.97 5.00
CA VAL A 60 -8.30 -2.19 5.70
C VAL A 60 -6.96 -2.54 5.08
N ALA A 61 -6.27 -1.57 4.46
CA ALA A 61 -4.94 -1.76 3.92
C ALA A 61 -3.87 -1.16 4.85
N THR A 62 -2.73 -1.86 4.99
CA THR A 62 -1.61 -1.46 5.85
C THR A 62 -0.35 -1.20 5.01
N ASP A 63 0.74 -1.91 5.24
CA ASP A 63 1.95 -1.79 4.45
C ASP A 63 1.81 -2.38 3.03
N ILE A 64 2.65 -1.91 2.11
CA ILE A 64 2.66 -2.31 0.71
C ILE A 64 4.08 -2.61 0.25
N GLU A 65 4.27 -3.67 -0.54
CA GLU A 65 5.52 -3.90 -1.28
C GLU A 65 5.25 -4.17 -2.77
N PHE A 66 6.25 -3.98 -3.61
CA PHE A 66 6.11 -4.12 -5.06
C PHE A 66 7.07 -5.13 -5.64
N GLN A 67 6.63 -5.87 -6.64
CA GLN A 67 7.52 -6.67 -7.47
C GLN A 67 7.04 -6.69 -8.92
N SER A 68 7.99 -6.85 -9.85
CA SER A 68 7.71 -7.17 -11.25
C SER A 68 7.87 -8.68 -11.51
N ARG A 69 7.19 -9.21 -12.52
CA ARG A 69 7.41 -10.55 -13.08
C ARG A 69 7.33 -10.54 -14.60
N LYS A 70 7.92 -11.55 -15.21
CA LYS A 70 7.74 -11.85 -16.64
C LYS A 70 6.58 -12.83 -16.81
N ASP A 71 5.59 -12.48 -17.62
CA ASP A 71 4.57 -13.44 -18.03
C ASP A 71 5.10 -14.43 -19.09
N ALA A 72 4.29 -15.40 -19.49
CA ALA A 72 4.67 -16.46 -20.43
C ALA A 72 5.07 -15.92 -21.82
N SER A 73 4.70 -14.69 -22.15
CA SER A 73 5.10 -14.00 -23.39
C SER A 73 6.40 -13.19 -23.26
N GLY A 74 6.93 -13.06 -22.04
CA GLY A 74 8.09 -12.22 -21.73
C GLY A 74 7.76 -10.75 -21.47
N LYS A 75 6.46 -10.38 -21.40
CA LYS A 75 6.03 -9.04 -21.00
C LYS A 75 6.22 -8.87 -19.49
N THR A 76 6.72 -7.70 -19.08
CA THR A 76 6.79 -7.36 -17.65
C THR A 76 5.39 -7.02 -17.15
N ARG A 77 5.02 -7.61 -16.02
CA ARG A 77 3.86 -7.27 -15.22
C ARG A 77 4.30 -6.82 -13.85
N ASP A 78 3.54 -5.91 -13.28
CA ASP A 78 3.85 -5.22 -12.05
C ASP A 78 2.80 -5.53 -10.99
N TYR A 79 3.23 -5.79 -9.76
CA TYR A 79 2.36 -6.26 -8.69
C TYR A 79 2.59 -5.50 -7.40
N ALA A 80 1.49 -5.17 -6.71
CA ALA A 80 1.48 -4.68 -5.34
C ALA A 80 1.05 -5.80 -4.40
N PHE A 81 1.78 -5.95 -3.30
CA PHE A 81 1.55 -6.88 -2.22
C PHE A 81 1.12 -6.05 -1.02
N VAL A 82 -0.16 -6.11 -0.67
CA VAL A 82 -0.80 -5.22 0.29
C VAL A 82 -1.16 -6.01 1.52
N GLY A 83 -0.59 -5.63 2.66
CA GLY A 83 -1.01 -6.12 3.97
C GLY A 83 -2.41 -5.65 4.30
N THR A 84 -3.16 -6.50 5.00
CA THR A 84 -4.56 -6.20 5.36
C THR A 84 -4.88 -6.68 6.76
N MET A 85 -5.48 -5.81 7.57
CA MET A 85 -5.92 -6.19 8.91
C MET A 85 -7.12 -7.15 8.81
N GLY A 86 -6.96 -8.36 9.35
CA GLY A 86 -8.02 -9.37 9.44
C GLY A 86 -8.29 -10.15 8.15
N VAL A 87 -7.53 -9.91 7.07
CA VAL A 87 -7.67 -10.66 5.80
C VAL A 87 -6.33 -11.21 5.29
N GLY A 88 -5.20 -10.84 5.90
CA GLY A 88 -3.86 -11.33 5.57
C GLY A 88 -3.21 -10.51 4.45
N LEU A 89 -2.78 -11.15 3.37
CA LEU A 89 -2.11 -10.50 2.23
C LEU A 89 -3.02 -10.50 1.00
N ARG A 90 -3.14 -9.35 0.32
CA ARG A 90 -3.75 -9.25 -1.02
C ARG A 90 -2.70 -8.90 -2.06
N ILE A 91 -2.81 -9.50 -3.24
CA ILE A 91 -1.87 -9.27 -4.35
C ILE A 91 -2.65 -8.69 -5.52
N PHE A 92 -2.24 -7.52 -5.98
CA PHE A 92 -2.86 -6.79 -7.08
C PHE A 92 -1.90 -6.72 -8.27
N ASP A 93 -2.40 -7.01 -9.47
CA ASP A 93 -1.75 -6.60 -10.71
C ASP A 93 -2.00 -5.10 -10.89
N ILE A 94 -0.91 -4.34 -10.91
CA ILE A 94 -0.83 -2.89 -11.05
C ILE A 94 -0.07 -2.51 -12.33
N THR A 95 0.02 -3.42 -13.30
CA THR A 95 0.57 -3.11 -14.64
C THR A 95 -0.20 -1.95 -15.30
N ASP A 96 -1.46 -1.78 -14.93
CA ASP A 96 -2.30 -0.62 -15.20
C ASP A 96 -2.71 0.02 -13.86
N PRO A 97 -2.00 1.08 -13.40
CA PRO A 97 -2.24 1.71 -12.10
C PRO A 97 -3.61 2.37 -11.95
N GLU A 98 -4.30 2.70 -13.05
CA GLU A 98 -5.66 3.22 -13.02
C GLU A 98 -6.70 2.14 -12.75
N HIS A 99 -6.35 0.86 -12.97
CA HIS A 99 -7.25 -0.27 -12.77
C HIS A 99 -6.55 -1.46 -12.09
N PRO A 100 -6.13 -1.32 -10.82
CA PRO A 100 -5.57 -2.44 -10.07
C PRO A 100 -6.56 -3.61 -10.00
N THR A 101 -6.08 -4.84 -10.21
CA THR A 101 -6.94 -6.04 -10.16
C THR A 101 -6.36 -7.09 -9.23
N ILE A 102 -7.21 -7.74 -8.44
CA ILE A 102 -6.75 -8.81 -7.53
C ILE A 102 -6.35 -10.05 -8.33
N VAL A 103 -5.16 -10.58 -8.05
CA VAL A 103 -4.56 -11.73 -8.74
C VAL A 103 -4.04 -12.82 -7.81
N GLY A 104 -4.21 -12.64 -6.51
CA GLY A 104 -3.84 -13.61 -5.49
C GLY A 104 -3.95 -13.05 -4.09
N GLY A 105 -3.61 -13.87 -3.10
CA GLY A 105 -3.57 -13.47 -1.71
C GLY A 105 -3.27 -14.64 -0.79
N TYR A 106 -3.03 -14.34 0.47
CA TYR A 106 -2.89 -15.30 1.57
C TYR A 106 -3.89 -14.90 2.65
N ALA A 107 -4.91 -15.73 2.85
CA ALA A 107 -5.97 -15.45 3.80
C ALA A 107 -5.53 -15.81 5.21
N ASP A 108 -5.51 -14.82 6.10
CA ASP A 108 -5.23 -15.01 7.51
C ASP A 108 -6.05 -13.99 8.35
N PRO A 109 -6.65 -14.40 9.49
CA PRO A 109 -7.50 -13.52 10.29
C PRO A 109 -6.70 -12.63 11.26
N GLY A 110 -5.37 -12.68 11.23
CA GLY A 110 -4.48 -11.91 12.08
C GLY A 110 -4.53 -10.41 11.81
N TRP A 111 -4.17 -9.64 12.82
CA TRP A 111 -4.12 -8.19 12.80
C TRP A 111 -2.68 -7.70 12.77
N GLU A 112 -2.55 -6.51 12.18
CA GLU A 112 -1.33 -5.96 11.60
C GLU A 112 -0.81 -6.81 10.42
N GLY A 113 -0.22 -6.13 9.45
CA GLY A 113 0.23 -6.75 8.22
C GLY A 113 1.29 -5.90 7.59
N ASP A 114 2.34 -5.60 8.35
CA ASP A 114 3.58 -5.16 7.74
C ASP A 114 4.08 -6.31 6.86
N VAL A 115 4.28 -5.99 5.59
CA VAL A 115 4.58 -6.99 4.57
C VAL A 115 5.96 -6.77 4.03
N GLN A 116 6.69 -7.86 3.85
CA GLN A 116 7.93 -7.85 3.10
C GLN A 116 7.88 -8.91 2.04
N VAL A 117 8.35 -8.56 0.85
CA VAL A 117 8.35 -9.51 -0.27
C VAL A 117 9.68 -9.47 -0.97
N ARG A 118 10.33 -10.63 -1.07
CA ARG A 118 11.56 -10.80 -1.83
C ARG A 118 11.51 -12.11 -2.58
N GLU A 119 11.77 -12.04 -3.88
CA GLU A 119 11.69 -13.21 -4.77
C GLU A 119 10.34 -13.95 -4.61
N ASN A 120 10.37 -15.20 -4.15
CA ASN A 120 9.18 -16.03 -3.97
C ASN A 120 8.77 -16.20 -2.50
N THR A 121 9.18 -15.27 -1.64
CA THR A 121 8.87 -15.26 -0.21
C THR A 121 8.15 -13.96 0.14
N ALA A 122 6.99 -14.08 0.76
CA ALA A 122 6.32 -13.00 1.47
C ALA A 122 6.39 -13.28 2.98
N VAL A 123 6.54 -12.23 3.78
CA VAL A 123 6.50 -12.28 5.23
C VAL A 123 5.43 -11.30 5.68
N ILE A 124 4.55 -11.74 6.58
CA ILE A 124 3.49 -10.92 7.16
C ILE A 124 3.74 -10.87 8.66
N ALA A 125 3.90 -9.68 9.21
CA ALA A 125 4.06 -9.44 10.64
C ALA A 125 2.71 -9.23 11.32
N PHE A 126 2.60 -9.70 12.56
CA PHE A 126 1.41 -9.61 13.40
C PHE A 126 1.80 -9.19 14.82
N ASP A 127 1.38 -8.00 15.26
CA ASP A 127 1.26 -7.63 16.67
C ASP A 127 -0.18 -7.88 17.19
N PRO A 128 -0.33 -8.33 18.45
CA PRO A 128 -1.57 -8.15 19.20
C PRO A 128 -1.75 -6.70 19.70
N VAL A 129 -2.72 -6.00 19.12
CA VAL A 129 -3.17 -4.66 19.52
C VAL A 129 -3.92 -4.67 20.85
N GLY A 130 -3.31 -5.09 21.96
CA GLY A 130 -3.85 -4.97 23.33
C GLY A 130 -5.16 -5.71 23.65
N VAL A 131 -5.84 -6.29 22.65
CA VAL A 131 -7.09 -7.05 22.75
C VAL A 131 -6.85 -8.51 22.37
N THR A 132 -7.39 -9.43 23.18
CA THR A 132 -7.22 -10.88 23.00
C THR A 132 -8.24 -11.47 22.02
N PRO A 133 -7.85 -12.38 21.09
CA PRO A 133 -6.61 -12.40 20.31
C PRO A 133 -6.88 -12.49 18.79
N THR A 134 -6.48 -11.47 18.06
CA THR A 134 -6.50 -11.39 16.58
C THR A 134 -5.12 -11.71 16.00
N VAL A 135 -4.54 -12.86 16.38
CA VAL A 135 -3.25 -13.35 15.85
C VAL A 135 -3.44 -14.36 14.71
N SER A 136 -2.38 -14.60 13.92
CA SER A 136 -2.43 -15.50 12.76
C SER A 136 -2.88 -16.92 13.11
N ALA A 137 -3.49 -17.61 12.15
CA ALA A 137 -3.95 -18.99 12.34
C ALA A 137 -2.80 -19.94 12.68
N CYS A 138 -1.62 -19.76 12.09
CA CYS A 138 -0.44 -20.55 12.41
C CYS A 138 0.09 -20.24 13.82
N LEU A 139 0.17 -18.95 14.17
CA LEU A 139 0.66 -18.52 15.47
C LEU A 139 -0.21 -19.03 16.62
N LYS A 140 -1.54 -19.10 16.43
CA LYS A 140 -2.50 -19.69 17.39
C LYS A 140 -2.17 -21.14 17.77
N LEU A 141 -1.59 -21.90 16.85
CA LEU A 141 -1.17 -23.28 17.12
C LEU A 141 0.10 -23.35 17.99
N LYS A 142 0.90 -22.28 18.02
CA LYS A 142 2.15 -22.17 18.78
C LYS A 142 1.97 -21.43 20.10
N SER A 143 1.06 -20.45 20.18
CA SER A 143 0.67 -19.73 21.39
C SER A 143 -0.70 -19.08 21.26
N ALA A 144 -1.45 -18.99 22.36
CA ALA A 144 -2.77 -18.40 22.37
C ALA A 144 -2.79 -16.87 22.27
N THR A 145 -1.68 -16.19 22.60
CA THR A 145 -1.67 -14.73 22.81
C THR A 145 -0.52 -13.98 22.16
N ASN A 146 0.51 -14.68 21.66
CA ASN A 146 1.69 -14.01 21.12
C ASN A 146 1.57 -13.86 19.61
N GLY A 147 1.98 -12.69 19.11
CA GLY A 147 2.16 -12.45 17.69
C GLY A 147 3.48 -13.03 17.16
N GLY A 148 3.88 -12.57 15.97
CA GLY A 148 5.01 -13.13 15.24
C GLY A 148 4.84 -12.88 13.75
N VAL A 149 5.47 -13.72 12.92
CA VAL A 149 5.35 -13.61 11.47
C VAL A 149 4.84 -14.90 10.85
N ASP A 150 4.07 -14.79 9.77
CA ASP A 150 3.85 -15.87 8.82
C ASP A 150 4.82 -15.71 7.65
N ILE A 151 5.46 -16.82 7.24
CA ILE A 151 6.37 -16.86 6.10
C ILE A 151 5.70 -17.67 5.00
N VAL A 152 5.39 -17.01 3.90
CA VAL A 152 4.53 -17.51 2.83
C VAL A 152 5.32 -17.64 1.55
N ARG A 153 5.22 -18.80 0.88
CA ARG A 153 5.76 -19.00 -0.46
C ARG A 153 4.80 -18.47 -1.51
N LEU A 154 5.34 -17.66 -2.41
CA LEU A 154 4.67 -17.17 -3.60
C LEU A 154 4.97 -18.10 -4.78
N LYS A 155 3.92 -18.65 -5.38
CA LYS A 155 3.99 -19.42 -6.63
C LYS A 155 3.35 -18.61 -7.73
N TYR A 156 4.20 -17.99 -8.55
CA TYR A 156 3.76 -17.19 -9.67
C TYR A 156 3.40 -18.06 -10.88
N ASP A 157 2.18 -17.91 -11.39
CA ASP A 157 1.72 -18.49 -12.64
C ASP A 157 1.90 -17.47 -13.77
N ALA A 158 2.94 -17.66 -14.58
CA ALA A 158 3.27 -16.77 -15.68
C ALA A 158 2.26 -16.79 -16.83
N VAL A 159 1.42 -17.82 -16.95
CA VAL A 159 0.39 -17.90 -18.01
C VAL A 159 -0.77 -16.98 -17.68
N ASN A 160 -1.21 -16.99 -16.42
CA ASN A 160 -2.36 -16.22 -15.97
C ASN A 160 -1.99 -14.88 -15.33
N GLY A 161 -0.73 -14.68 -14.94
CA GLY A 161 -0.30 -13.50 -14.19
C GLY A 161 -0.82 -13.50 -12.75
N THR A 162 -1.00 -14.69 -12.16
CA THR A 162 -1.62 -14.87 -10.84
C THR A 162 -0.66 -15.46 -9.82
N PHE A 163 -0.97 -15.28 -8.54
CA PHE A 163 -0.17 -15.82 -7.44
C PHE A 163 -0.97 -16.84 -6.63
N GLN A 164 -0.45 -18.04 -6.52
CA GLN A 164 -0.85 -18.98 -5.49
C GLN A 164 0.08 -18.81 -4.29
N THR A 165 -0.49 -18.86 -3.09
CA THR A 165 0.26 -18.73 -1.83
C THR A 165 0.23 -20.04 -1.07
N ALA A 166 1.28 -20.30 -0.30
CA ALA A 166 1.33 -21.43 0.62
C ALA A 166 2.17 -21.04 1.84
N LEU A 167 1.59 -21.17 3.04
CA LEU A 167 2.34 -21.02 4.29
C LEU A 167 3.51 -22.01 4.32
N LEU A 168 4.71 -21.52 4.58
CA LEU A 168 5.89 -22.35 4.85
C LEU A 168 5.94 -22.72 6.33
N ASP A 169 5.96 -21.70 7.19
CA ASP A 169 5.85 -21.81 8.64
C ASP A 169 5.58 -20.41 9.21
N CYS A 170 5.27 -20.32 10.50
CA CYS A 170 5.25 -19.07 11.25
C CYS A 170 6.35 -19.04 12.31
N VAL A 171 6.88 -17.86 12.63
CA VAL A 171 7.85 -17.70 13.73
C VAL A 171 7.21 -16.87 14.82
N LEU A 172 7.15 -17.46 16.02
CA LEU A 172 6.56 -16.82 17.18
C LEU A 172 7.55 -15.84 17.80
N THR A 173 7.06 -14.63 18.08
CA THR A 173 7.83 -13.57 18.73
C THR A 173 7.20 -13.28 20.10
N PRO A 174 7.93 -13.42 21.21
CA PRO A 174 7.33 -13.32 22.54
C PRO A 174 7.06 -11.86 22.95
N GLY A 175 5.97 -11.63 23.67
CA GLY A 175 5.54 -10.28 24.07
C GLY A 175 4.41 -9.79 23.17
N ARG A 176 4.45 -8.51 22.79
CA ARG A 176 3.44 -7.88 21.92
C ARG A 176 3.50 -8.34 20.46
N GLY A 177 4.27 -9.36 20.10
CA GLY A 177 4.34 -9.88 18.73
C GLY A 177 5.44 -9.25 17.88
N ALA A 178 5.31 -9.38 16.56
CA ALA A 178 6.22 -8.78 15.59
C ALA A 178 5.54 -7.56 15.01
N HIS A 179 6.11 -6.39 15.24
CA HIS A 179 5.59 -5.16 14.66
C HIS A 179 6.02 -5.03 13.19
N ASN A 180 7.31 -5.26 12.94
CA ASN A 180 7.88 -5.26 11.60
C ASN A 180 8.73 -6.53 11.39
N SER A 181 8.86 -6.91 10.12
CA SER A 181 9.85 -7.88 9.68
C SER A 181 10.55 -7.34 8.44
N THR A 182 11.84 -7.61 8.26
CA THR A 182 12.62 -7.13 7.11
C THR A 182 13.41 -8.28 6.50
N LEU A 183 13.18 -8.55 5.21
CA LEU A 183 13.96 -9.55 4.47
C LEU A 183 15.34 -8.98 4.16
N HIS A 184 16.39 -9.69 4.55
CA HIS A 184 17.75 -9.26 4.25
C HIS A 184 18.01 -9.25 2.73
N ALA A 185 18.86 -8.34 2.26
CA ALA A 185 19.20 -8.15 0.85
C ALA A 185 19.68 -9.42 0.12
N SER A 186 20.16 -10.45 0.84
CA SER A 186 20.54 -11.76 0.28
C SER A 186 19.42 -12.79 0.20
N GLY A 187 18.27 -12.57 0.85
CA GLY A 187 17.15 -13.52 0.95
C GLY A 187 17.36 -14.70 1.87
N ASN A 188 18.56 -14.83 2.45
CA ASN A 188 18.94 -15.99 3.24
C ASN A 188 18.43 -15.95 4.68
N TRP A 189 17.98 -14.78 5.16
CA TRP A 189 17.48 -14.60 6.51
C TRP A 189 16.60 -13.34 6.59
N LEU A 190 15.87 -13.20 7.70
CA LEU A 190 15.04 -12.03 7.96
C LEU A 190 15.17 -11.57 9.42
N ALA A 191 15.06 -10.26 9.63
CA ALA A 191 14.98 -9.64 10.94
C ALA A 191 13.51 -9.48 11.35
N ILE A 192 13.17 -9.78 12.60
CA ILE A 192 11.83 -9.52 13.15
C ILE A 192 11.99 -8.63 14.37
N SER A 193 11.42 -7.43 14.34
CA SER A 193 11.45 -6.49 15.46
C SER A 193 10.21 -6.63 16.34
N ALA A 194 10.44 -6.58 17.66
CA ALA A 194 9.39 -6.67 18.66
C ALA A 194 9.47 -5.50 19.63
N PRO A 195 8.62 -4.46 19.45
CA PRO A 195 8.62 -3.30 20.32
C PRO A 195 8.00 -3.69 21.66
N SER A 196 8.81 -3.67 22.70
CA SER A 196 8.35 -3.74 24.09
C SER A 196 9.36 -3.03 24.98
N THR A 197 8.96 -2.67 26.19
CA THR A 197 9.93 -2.39 27.25
C THR A 197 10.81 -3.64 27.37
N ASN A 198 12.09 -3.54 27.01
CA ASN A 198 13.01 -4.68 26.81
C ASN A 198 12.81 -5.46 25.49
N GLY A 199 12.76 -4.73 24.36
CA GLY A 199 12.53 -5.28 23.02
C GLY A 199 13.71 -6.07 22.45
N MET A 200 13.48 -6.66 21.28
CA MET A 200 14.45 -7.56 20.61
C MET A 200 14.34 -7.50 19.09
N VAL A 201 15.39 -7.96 18.42
CA VAL A 201 15.37 -8.32 17.00
C VAL A 201 15.69 -9.80 16.85
N ASP A 202 14.76 -10.57 16.32
CA ASP A 202 14.94 -11.97 15.99
C ASP A 202 15.58 -12.16 14.61
N VAL A 203 16.49 -13.11 14.51
CA VAL A 203 17.23 -13.46 13.29
C VAL A 203 16.80 -14.86 12.86
N VAL A 204 16.00 -14.92 11.80
CA VAL A 204 15.47 -16.18 11.27
C VAL A 204 16.21 -16.56 10.00
N ASP A 205 16.86 -17.72 10.02
CA ASP A 205 17.59 -18.31 8.89
C ASP A 205 16.60 -19.00 7.94
N LEU A 206 16.65 -18.64 6.66
CA LEU A 206 15.77 -19.11 5.59
C LEU A 206 16.47 -20.03 4.58
N ARG A 207 17.76 -20.35 4.77
CA ARG A 207 18.53 -21.19 3.83
C ARG A 207 18.08 -22.66 3.86
N GLY A 208 17.44 -23.08 4.95
CA GLY A 208 16.95 -24.43 5.13
C GLY A 208 15.59 -24.69 4.47
N PRO A 209 15.08 -25.93 4.56
CA PRO A 209 13.75 -26.26 4.06
C PRO A 209 12.61 -25.63 4.88
N ALA A 210 12.91 -25.19 6.11
CA ALA A 210 11.99 -24.48 7.00
C ALA A 210 12.71 -23.29 7.65
N PRO A 211 11.99 -22.20 7.97
CA PRO A 211 12.53 -21.08 8.73
C PRO A 211 13.02 -21.51 10.12
N VAL A 212 14.19 -21.03 10.54
CA VAL A 212 14.74 -21.35 11.87
C VAL A 212 15.17 -20.07 12.59
N LEU A 213 14.55 -19.77 13.74
CA LEU A 213 15.05 -18.75 14.65
C LEU A 213 16.44 -19.17 15.17
N ARG A 214 17.49 -18.46 14.75
CA ARG A 214 18.88 -18.77 15.11
C ARG A 214 19.35 -17.92 16.26
N TYR A 215 19.14 -16.61 16.14
CA TYR A 215 19.64 -15.65 17.09
C TYR A 215 18.56 -14.67 17.50
N ARG A 216 18.71 -14.16 18.72
CA ARG A 216 17.88 -13.08 19.24
C ARG A 216 18.78 -11.97 19.76
N ILE A 217 18.73 -10.81 19.13
CA ILE A 217 19.50 -9.63 19.50
C ILE A 217 18.74 -8.88 20.58
N ILE A 218 19.38 -8.67 21.73
CA ILE A 218 18.73 -8.15 22.92
C ILE A 218 19.57 -7.11 23.68
N GLY A 219 18.90 -6.31 24.51
CA GLY A 219 19.54 -5.41 25.46
C GLY A 219 19.96 -6.07 26.78
N THR A 220 20.63 -5.34 27.65
CA THR A 220 21.19 -5.86 28.92
C THR A 220 20.13 -6.19 29.97
N SER A 221 19.03 -5.43 30.01
CA SER A 221 17.93 -5.62 30.96
C SER A 221 16.98 -6.77 30.60
N THR A 222 17.30 -7.56 29.58
CA THR A 222 16.32 -8.41 28.88
C THR A 222 16.71 -9.89 28.85
N THR A 223 17.69 -10.31 29.66
CA THR A 223 18.22 -11.69 29.69
C THR A 223 17.15 -12.75 30.00
N ALA A 224 16.02 -12.36 30.61
CA ALA A 224 14.84 -13.22 30.76
C ALA A 224 14.26 -13.73 29.41
N ARG A 225 14.53 -13.03 28.30
CA ARG A 225 14.17 -13.46 26.92
C ARG A 225 15.10 -14.54 26.36
N CYS A 226 16.10 -14.97 27.15
CA CYS A 226 17.12 -15.96 26.82
C CYS A 226 17.10 -17.12 27.82
N PRO A 227 16.01 -17.89 27.90
CA PRO A 227 15.90 -18.96 28.86
C PRO A 227 16.91 -20.07 28.57
N VAL A 228 17.41 -20.70 29.64
CA VAL A 228 18.30 -21.86 29.52
C VAL A 228 17.58 -22.97 28.75
N GLY A 229 18.22 -23.51 27.72
CA GLY A 229 17.65 -24.54 26.86
C GLY A 229 16.80 -24.02 25.69
N ALA A 230 16.78 -22.71 25.43
CA ALA A 230 16.22 -22.15 24.21
C ALA A 230 16.86 -22.80 22.96
N THR A 231 16.08 -22.95 21.90
CA THR A 231 16.55 -23.46 20.60
C THR A 231 17.34 -22.43 19.79
N TYR A 232 17.46 -21.21 20.30
CA TYR A 232 18.15 -20.07 19.69
C TYR A 232 19.17 -19.49 20.67
N THR A 233 20.14 -18.75 20.13
CA THR A 233 21.20 -18.11 20.93
C THR A 233 20.97 -16.61 21.02
N CYS A 234 21.09 -16.03 22.22
CA CYS A 234 21.00 -14.58 22.35
C CYS A 234 22.31 -13.86 22.09
N ILE A 235 22.21 -12.69 21.47
CA ILE A 235 23.31 -11.74 21.27
C ILE A 235 22.98 -10.50 22.10
N VAL A 236 23.75 -10.26 23.17
CA VAL A 236 23.52 -9.14 24.09
C VAL A 236 24.34 -7.93 23.63
N THR A 237 23.67 -6.85 23.24
CA THR A 237 24.32 -5.68 22.62
C THR A 237 24.80 -4.63 23.62
N GLY A 238 24.42 -4.72 24.89
CA GLY A 238 24.74 -3.68 25.87
C GLY A 238 23.69 -2.56 25.98
N LYS A 239 22.88 -2.35 24.93
CA LYS A 239 21.94 -1.22 24.79
C LYS A 239 20.51 -1.66 25.09
N ASN A 240 19.85 -0.98 26.03
CA ASN A 240 18.41 -1.13 26.20
C ASN A 240 17.69 -0.39 25.08
N TRP A 241 16.70 -1.05 24.50
CA TRP A 241 16.03 -0.60 23.29
C TRP A 241 14.64 -1.22 23.15
N ALA A 242 13.84 -0.64 22.25
CA ALA A 242 12.51 -1.14 21.86
C ALA A 242 12.42 -1.08 20.32
N PRO A 243 13.06 -2.03 19.60
CA PRO A 243 13.09 -2.06 18.15
C PRO A 243 11.69 -2.01 17.55
N HIS A 244 11.48 -1.11 16.60
CA HIS A 244 10.22 -0.89 15.92
C HIS A 244 10.31 -1.36 14.48
N ASP A 245 10.97 -0.59 13.62
CA ASP A 245 11.26 -0.95 12.23
C ASP A 245 12.75 -1.17 12.01
N VAL A 246 13.04 -2.04 11.07
CA VAL A 246 14.38 -2.39 10.66
C VAL A 246 14.54 -2.15 9.16
N SER A 247 15.72 -1.67 8.77
CA SER A 247 16.14 -1.63 7.36
C SER A 247 17.61 -2.03 7.25
N PHE A 248 18.05 -2.30 6.03
CA PHE A 248 19.42 -2.70 5.74
C PHE A 248 20.10 -1.74 4.77
N SER A 249 21.42 -1.65 4.85
CA SER A 249 22.23 -1.10 3.76
C SER A 249 22.11 -1.97 2.51
N ARG A 250 22.51 -1.43 1.36
CA ARG A 250 22.41 -2.10 0.06
C ARG A 250 23.09 -3.48 0.03
N ASP A 251 24.23 -3.59 0.69
CA ASP A 251 25.01 -4.83 0.79
C ASP A 251 24.50 -5.76 1.90
N GLY A 252 23.54 -5.30 2.71
CA GLY A 252 22.98 -6.03 3.84
C GLY A 252 23.86 -6.04 5.09
N ASN A 253 25.05 -5.44 5.05
CA ASN A 253 26.03 -5.53 6.14
C ASN A 253 25.69 -4.61 7.32
N THR A 254 24.96 -3.53 7.09
CA THR A 254 24.51 -2.60 8.14
C THR A 254 23.01 -2.73 8.33
N MET A 255 22.58 -2.79 9.58
CA MET A 255 21.19 -2.77 10.00
C MET A 255 20.89 -1.46 10.72
N TYR A 256 19.84 -0.76 10.29
CA TYR A 256 19.33 0.46 10.92
C TYR A 256 18.06 0.11 11.68
N VAL A 257 18.03 0.37 12.98
CA VAL A 257 16.93 -0.02 13.86
C VAL A 257 16.33 1.22 14.50
N ALA A 258 15.15 1.61 14.05
CA ALA A 258 14.34 2.61 14.72
C ALA A 258 13.76 2.03 16.03
N ALA A 259 13.66 2.85 17.08
CA ALA A 259 13.20 2.36 18.39
C ALA A 259 12.38 3.39 19.17
N VAL A 260 11.15 3.02 19.53
CA VAL A 260 10.10 3.88 20.13
C VAL A 260 10.45 4.52 21.47
N GLY A 261 11.53 4.11 22.13
CA GLY A 261 11.86 4.66 23.46
C GLY A 261 13.32 4.79 23.82
N ASN A 262 14.27 4.62 22.89
CA ASN A 262 15.66 4.37 23.26
C ASN A 262 16.72 4.63 22.17
N ASP A 263 16.45 5.52 21.21
CA ASP A 263 17.37 5.93 20.13
C ASP A 263 17.43 4.99 18.92
N THR A 264 17.70 5.54 17.74
CA THR A 264 17.98 4.73 16.54
C THR A 264 19.37 4.10 16.65
N VAL A 265 19.48 2.78 16.43
CA VAL A 265 20.74 2.04 16.56
C VAL A 265 21.23 1.58 15.19
N ILE A 266 22.52 1.84 14.90
CA ILE A 266 23.19 1.39 13.68
C ILE A 266 24.10 0.23 14.05
N MET A 267 23.94 -0.92 13.38
CA MET A 267 24.67 -2.15 13.71
C MET A 267 25.33 -2.78 12.49
N ASP A 268 26.51 -3.35 12.68
CA ASP A 268 27.13 -4.30 11.75
C ASP A 268 26.53 -5.68 11.98
N VAL A 269 25.91 -6.23 10.93
CA VAL A 269 25.26 -7.55 10.89
C VAL A 269 25.88 -8.47 9.84
N THR A 270 27.06 -8.13 9.29
CA THR A 270 27.78 -8.91 8.27
C THR A 270 27.88 -10.40 8.65
N ASN A 271 28.11 -10.68 9.94
CA ASN A 271 28.34 -12.02 10.48
C ASN A 271 27.21 -12.49 11.42
N VAL A 272 25.99 -11.96 11.26
CA VAL A 272 24.87 -12.23 12.16
C VAL A 272 24.49 -13.72 12.20
N LEU A 273 24.58 -14.43 11.08
CA LEU A 273 24.30 -15.88 11.00
C LEU A 273 25.38 -16.76 11.64
N SER A 274 26.49 -16.17 12.08
CA SER A 274 27.48 -16.82 12.96
C SER A 274 27.41 -16.32 14.41
N GLY A 275 26.42 -15.48 14.74
CA GLY A 275 26.18 -14.99 16.09
C GLY A 275 26.98 -13.74 16.46
N THR A 276 27.50 -12.99 15.48
CA THR A 276 28.27 -11.76 15.73
C THR A 276 27.51 -10.54 15.21
N VAL A 277 27.28 -9.57 16.10
CA VAL A 277 26.69 -8.26 15.81
C VAL A 277 27.47 -7.22 16.60
N THR A 278 27.75 -6.06 16.01
CA THR A 278 28.44 -4.95 16.67
C THR A 278 27.65 -3.66 16.50
N ILE A 279 27.43 -2.90 17.57
CA ILE A 279 26.88 -1.55 17.46
C ILE A 279 27.95 -0.64 16.84
N ILE A 280 27.63 -0.01 15.72
CA ILE A 280 28.46 0.98 15.05
C ILE A 280 28.29 2.34 15.72
N SER A 281 27.04 2.77 15.91
CA SER A 281 26.69 4.01 16.60
C SER A 281 25.24 4.00 17.07
N VAL A 282 24.89 5.01 17.87
CA VAL A 282 23.52 5.27 18.34
C VAL A 282 23.22 6.73 18.05
N ILE A 283 22.09 7.00 17.38
CA ILE A 283 21.59 8.35 17.12
C ILE A 283 20.53 8.64 18.18
N PRO A 284 20.82 9.51 19.16
CA PRO A 284 19.88 9.73 20.25
C PRO A 284 18.61 10.42 19.77
N ASN A 285 17.51 10.20 20.49
CA ASN A 285 16.24 10.86 20.18
C ASN A 285 16.23 12.32 20.64
N ASP A 286 16.88 12.62 21.78
CA ASP A 286 16.85 13.89 22.51
C ASP A 286 18.15 14.73 22.38
N ASN A 287 18.59 14.94 21.14
CA ASN A 287 19.89 15.55 20.84
C ASN A 287 20.01 17.05 21.13
N ALA A 288 18.88 17.74 21.32
CA ALA A 288 18.83 19.19 21.51
C ALA A 288 18.18 19.57 22.86
N PRO A 289 18.56 20.72 23.46
CA PRO A 289 17.93 21.23 24.66
C PRO A 289 16.40 21.38 24.50
N GLY A 290 15.67 21.18 25.60
CA GLY A 290 14.21 21.29 25.63
C GLY A 290 13.47 19.93 25.65
N GLY A 291 14.19 18.82 25.55
CA GLY A 291 13.60 17.47 25.64
C GLY A 291 12.52 17.25 24.57
N LEU A 292 11.47 16.50 24.91
CA LEU A 292 10.36 16.22 23.98
C LEU A 292 9.57 17.48 23.55
N ALA A 293 9.63 18.57 24.31
CA ALA A 293 9.00 19.83 23.89
C ALA A 293 9.68 20.47 22.68
N ASN A 294 10.92 20.07 22.36
CA ASN A 294 11.63 20.56 21.18
C ASN A 294 11.21 19.73 19.94
N PRO A 295 10.57 20.34 18.92
CA PRO A 295 10.14 19.62 17.71
C PRO A 295 11.31 19.10 16.86
N GLY A 296 12.53 19.54 17.12
CA GLY A 296 13.72 18.98 16.51
C GLY A 296 14.19 17.67 17.15
N ASN A 297 13.65 17.27 18.30
CA ASN A 297 13.92 15.96 18.92
C ASN A 297 12.89 14.94 18.46
N ILE A 298 13.31 13.69 18.39
CA ILE A 298 12.44 12.55 18.04
C ILE A 298 11.74 12.10 19.33
N GLU A 299 10.43 11.98 19.32
CA GLU A 299 9.68 11.39 20.43
C GLU A 299 9.57 9.88 20.26
N ILE A 300 9.15 9.43 19.08
CA ILE A 300 8.94 8.02 18.73
C ILE A 300 9.68 7.72 17.44
N SER A 301 10.88 7.12 17.54
CA SER A 301 11.59 6.64 16.35
C SER A 301 10.86 5.43 15.79
N HIS A 302 10.18 5.61 14.65
CA HIS A 302 9.26 4.65 14.06
C HIS A 302 9.90 3.84 12.94
N GLN A 303 10.16 4.47 11.79
CA GLN A 303 10.86 3.89 10.64
C GLN A 303 12.23 4.54 10.47
N SER A 304 13.24 3.77 10.08
CA SER A 304 14.53 4.31 9.61
C SER A 304 14.98 3.63 8.34
N ASP A 305 15.34 4.38 7.31
CA ASP A 305 15.87 3.86 6.04
C ASP A 305 16.86 4.85 5.41
N VAL A 306 17.77 4.33 4.58
CA VAL A 306 18.86 5.09 3.99
C VAL A 306 18.62 5.32 2.50
N SER A 307 19.02 6.50 2.00
CA SER A 307 18.94 6.82 0.58
C SER A 307 19.65 5.79 -0.30
N ALA A 308 19.23 5.68 -1.57
CA ALA A 308 19.77 4.68 -2.51
C ALA A 308 21.31 4.69 -2.67
N ASP A 309 21.96 5.82 -2.38
CA ASP A 309 23.42 5.97 -2.38
C ASP A 309 24.11 5.75 -1.01
N GLY A 310 23.34 5.40 0.02
CA GLY A 310 23.81 5.11 1.38
C GLY A 310 24.22 6.33 2.21
N LYS A 311 23.99 7.56 1.73
CA LYS A 311 24.57 8.77 2.37
C LYS A 311 23.67 9.52 3.34
N ILE A 312 22.35 9.39 3.25
CA ILE A 312 21.41 10.04 4.18
C ILE A 312 20.50 8.98 4.77
N LEU A 313 20.48 8.90 6.10
CA LEU A 313 19.49 8.16 6.87
C LEU A 313 18.32 9.08 7.20
N LEU A 314 17.11 8.64 6.88
CA LEU A 314 15.86 9.23 7.34
C LEU A 314 15.34 8.42 8.53
N ILE A 315 14.94 9.10 9.59
CA ILE A 315 14.23 8.54 10.74
C ILE A 315 12.89 9.25 10.87
N THR A 316 11.79 8.52 10.88
CA THR A 316 10.46 9.09 11.12
C THR A 316 10.18 9.17 12.62
N ASP A 317 9.57 10.28 13.02
CA ASP A 317 9.12 10.55 14.38
C ASP A 317 7.59 10.43 14.44
N GLU A 318 7.06 9.30 14.89
CA GLU A 318 5.60 9.08 15.03
C GLU A 318 5.06 9.75 16.32
N ARG A 319 5.45 11.00 16.50
CA ARG A 319 5.21 11.78 17.70
C ARG A 319 3.74 11.83 18.08
N GLY A 320 3.39 11.31 19.26
CA GLY A 320 1.99 11.26 19.70
C GLY A 320 1.33 9.88 19.57
N GLY A 321 2.09 8.86 19.16
CA GLY A 321 1.64 7.46 19.22
C GLY A 321 0.64 7.09 18.12
N GLY A 322 0.86 7.59 16.90
CA GLY A 322 0.01 7.27 15.75
C GLY A 322 -1.40 7.82 15.89
N LEU A 323 -2.33 6.96 16.30
CA LEU A 323 -3.74 7.28 16.51
C LEU A 323 -4.03 7.83 17.91
N GLU A 324 -3.10 7.71 18.87
CA GLU A 324 -3.34 8.11 20.27
C GLU A 324 -3.52 9.64 20.44
N ASN A 325 -2.92 10.47 19.58
CA ASN A 325 -3.10 11.92 19.58
C ASN A 325 -3.70 12.41 18.26
N THR A 326 -4.95 12.85 18.33
CA THR A 326 -5.75 13.27 17.18
C THR A 326 -5.86 14.79 17.02
N ALA A 327 -5.14 15.56 17.84
CA ALA A 327 -5.29 17.02 17.92
C ALA A 327 -4.40 17.80 16.91
N CYS A 328 -3.72 17.09 16.00
CA CYS A 328 -3.07 17.56 14.77
C CYS A 328 -2.64 19.03 14.64
N ASN A 329 -1.84 19.52 15.59
CA ASN A 329 -1.41 20.92 15.68
C ASN A 329 -2.54 21.95 15.45
N GLU A 330 -3.78 21.57 15.78
CA GLU A 330 -4.96 22.41 15.72
C GLU A 330 -5.14 23.17 17.05
N ASP A 331 -4.50 22.68 18.12
CA ASP A 331 -4.47 23.30 19.44
C ASP A 331 -3.11 23.10 20.14
N PRO A 332 -2.86 23.72 21.32
CA PRO A 332 -1.58 23.63 22.03
C PRO A 332 -1.11 22.22 22.44
N ASN A 333 -2.00 21.22 22.45
CA ASN A 333 -1.71 19.81 22.73
C ASN A 333 -1.58 18.97 21.43
N GLY A 334 -1.84 19.57 20.28
CA GLY A 334 -1.68 18.94 18.98
C GLY A 334 -0.21 18.66 18.69
N VAL A 335 0.07 17.43 18.29
CA VAL A 335 1.40 16.98 17.88
C VAL A 335 1.41 16.68 16.39
N ILE A 336 2.57 16.86 15.78
CA ILE A 336 2.85 16.46 14.40
C ILE A 336 4.15 15.68 14.42
N GLY A 337 4.16 14.56 13.70
CA GLY A 337 5.37 13.78 13.46
C GLY A 337 6.32 14.45 12.46
N ALA A 338 7.57 14.00 12.40
CA ALA A 338 8.61 14.63 11.58
C ALA A 338 9.55 13.62 10.90
N GLY A 339 10.11 14.00 9.76
CA GLY A 339 11.20 13.29 9.11
C GLY A 339 12.55 13.88 9.52
N HIS A 340 13.42 13.12 10.19
CA HIS A 340 14.73 13.57 10.64
C HIS A 340 15.85 13.03 9.75
N PHE A 341 16.71 13.93 9.25
CA PHE A 341 17.75 13.58 8.28
C PHE A 341 19.15 13.58 8.90
N TRP A 342 19.90 12.52 8.64
CA TRP A 342 21.26 12.34 9.12
C TRP A 342 22.20 11.93 7.99
N ALA A 343 23.27 12.69 7.78
CA ALA A 343 24.32 12.28 6.88
C ALA A 343 25.15 11.14 7.49
N LEU A 344 25.30 10.06 6.73
CA LEU A 344 26.17 8.92 6.99
C LEU A 344 27.46 8.97 6.16
N ALA A 345 27.60 9.93 5.25
CA ALA A 345 28.79 10.17 4.45
C ALA A 345 28.87 11.66 4.03
N PRO A 346 30.04 12.18 3.62
CA PRO A 346 30.12 13.52 3.06
C PRO A 346 29.28 13.68 1.80
N ILE A 347 28.53 14.78 1.74
CA ILE A 347 27.67 15.17 0.63
C ILE A 347 28.29 16.40 -0.04
N GLU A 348 28.44 16.33 -1.35
CA GLU A 348 29.00 17.43 -2.13
C GLU A 348 28.16 18.70 -1.96
N GLY A 349 28.81 19.83 -1.72
CA GLY A 349 28.14 21.12 -1.49
C GLY A 349 27.55 21.31 -0.08
N VAL A 350 27.56 20.31 0.79
CA VAL A 350 26.97 20.39 2.15
C VAL A 350 28.06 20.30 3.22
N SER A 351 28.65 21.43 3.59
CA SER A 351 29.82 21.50 4.49
C SER A 351 29.62 20.84 5.87
N GLN A 352 28.40 20.90 6.42
CA GLN A 352 28.07 20.27 7.71
C GLN A 352 28.20 18.74 7.73
N THR A 353 28.29 18.10 6.55
CA THR A 353 28.49 16.65 6.41
C THR A 353 29.95 16.22 6.38
N ALA A 354 30.90 17.16 6.48
CA ALA A 354 32.31 16.85 6.49
C ALA A 354 32.66 15.84 7.59
N GLY A 355 33.26 14.71 7.20
CA GLY A 355 33.62 13.63 8.12
C GLY A 355 32.44 12.79 8.64
N ALA A 356 31.24 12.93 8.07
CA ALA A 356 30.13 12.03 8.37
C ALA A 356 30.48 10.59 8.00
N THR A 357 30.16 9.65 8.89
CA THR A 357 30.28 8.19 8.69
C THR A 357 29.12 7.52 9.43
N PRO A 358 28.81 6.23 9.20
CA PRO A 358 27.87 5.51 10.05
C PRO A 358 28.27 5.48 11.53
N ALA A 359 29.57 5.57 11.86
CA ALA A 359 30.07 5.65 13.23
C ALA A 359 29.94 7.05 13.84
N THR A 360 29.88 8.09 13.01
CA THR A 360 29.81 9.50 13.42
C THR A 360 28.78 10.25 12.56
N PRO A 361 27.49 9.87 12.63
CA PRO A 361 26.44 10.47 11.82
C PRO A 361 26.29 11.97 12.15
N LYS A 362 25.92 12.77 11.15
CA LYS A 362 25.75 14.23 11.30
C LYS A 362 24.31 14.63 10.98
N LYS A 363 23.63 15.26 11.93
CA LYS A 363 22.27 15.75 11.71
C LYS A 363 22.27 16.85 10.66
N LEU A 364 21.41 16.71 9.65
CA LEU A 364 21.19 17.71 8.61
C LEU A 364 20.09 18.69 9.01
N GLY A 365 19.01 18.16 9.58
CA GLY A 365 17.83 18.89 10.03
C GLY A 365 16.63 17.96 10.10
N PHE A 366 15.44 18.53 10.02
CA PHE A 366 14.19 17.78 10.03
C PHE A 366 13.11 18.50 9.22
N TRP A 367 12.15 17.73 8.76
CA TRP A 367 10.97 18.15 8.00
C TRP A 367 9.71 17.85 8.81
N VAL A 368 8.82 18.83 8.85
CA VAL A 368 7.45 18.71 9.30
C VAL A 368 6.56 19.05 8.11
N TYR A 369 5.56 18.21 7.85
CA TYR A 369 4.65 18.47 6.74
C TYR A 369 3.93 19.83 6.95
N PRO A 370 3.76 20.65 5.89
CA PRO A 370 2.97 21.87 5.96
C PRO A 370 1.55 21.59 6.48
N ASN A 371 0.93 22.48 7.26
CA ASN A 371 -0.47 22.31 7.69
C ASN A 371 -1.44 23.05 6.74
N PRO A 372 -1.82 22.50 5.57
CA PRO A 372 -2.70 23.18 4.64
C PRO A 372 -4.11 23.28 5.22
N THR A 373 -4.87 24.25 4.74
CA THR A 373 -6.31 24.26 5.02
C THR A 373 -6.95 23.01 4.42
N LEU A 374 -7.67 22.26 5.25
CA LEU A 374 -8.44 21.09 4.83
C LEU A 374 -9.90 21.48 4.68
N LEU A 375 -10.52 21.09 3.56
CA LEU A 375 -11.98 21.12 3.44
C LEU A 375 -12.62 20.17 4.47
N VAL A 376 -13.92 20.38 4.71
CA VAL A 376 -14.72 19.49 5.56
C VAL A 376 -14.65 18.07 5.02
N ASP A 377 -14.49 17.10 5.92
CA ASP A 377 -14.56 15.71 5.54
C ASP A 377 -16.02 15.26 5.46
N VAL A 378 -16.43 14.89 4.26
CA VAL A 378 -17.80 14.46 4.00
C VAL A 378 -18.12 13.10 4.64
N PHE A 379 -17.10 12.35 5.06
CA PHE A 379 -17.28 11.04 5.69
C PHE A 379 -17.27 11.08 7.22
N ASP A 380 -17.08 12.25 7.86
CA ASP A 380 -17.06 12.36 9.32
C ASP A 380 -18.25 11.69 10.02
N PRO A 381 -19.51 11.84 9.57
CA PRO A 381 -20.63 11.16 10.20
C PRO A 381 -20.56 9.63 10.08
N LEU A 382 -20.06 9.13 8.96
CA LEU A 382 -19.94 7.69 8.69
C LEU A 382 -18.77 7.09 9.47
N LEU A 383 -17.63 7.76 9.49
CA LEU A 383 -16.46 7.40 10.28
C LEU A 383 -16.81 7.36 11.78
N THR A 384 -17.56 8.36 12.27
CA THR A 384 -18.09 8.36 13.64
C THR A 384 -18.98 7.15 13.92
N ALA A 385 -19.89 6.81 12.99
CA ALA A 385 -20.75 5.64 13.12
C ALA A 385 -19.98 4.31 13.09
N LEU A 386 -18.79 4.28 12.45
CA LEU A 386 -17.87 3.15 12.44
C LEU A 386 -16.90 3.14 13.63
N GLY A 387 -17.02 4.08 14.57
CA GLY A 387 -16.10 4.20 15.71
C GLY A 387 -14.70 4.68 15.33
N ARG A 388 -14.52 5.27 14.13
CA ARG A 388 -13.25 5.81 13.62
C ARG A 388 -13.27 7.34 13.65
N THR A 389 -13.39 7.91 14.83
CA THR A 389 -13.41 9.37 15.02
C THR A 389 -12.02 10.01 15.02
N GLU A 390 -10.98 9.19 15.03
CA GLU A 390 -9.60 9.61 15.25
C GLU A 390 -8.93 9.96 13.92
N ARG A 391 -8.32 11.14 13.83
CA ARG A 391 -7.40 11.49 12.75
C ARG A 391 -6.00 11.59 13.33
N GLY A 392 -5.22 10.53 13.21
CA GLY A 392 -3.77 10.65 13.36
C GLY A 392 -3.22 11.58 12.27
N CYS A 393 -2.06 12.17 12.52
CA CYS A 393 -1.37 13.04 11.55
C CYS A 393 0.14 12.97 11.75
N THR A 394 0.60 11.90 12.37
CA THR A 394 2.01 11.62 12.56
C THR A 394 2.54 10.93 11.30
N ILE A 395 3.82 11.11 11.03
CA ILE A 395 4.50 10.39 9.96
C ILE A 395 4.54 8.89 10.29
N HIS A 396 4.29 8.03 9.30
CA HIS A 396 4.27 6.58 9.49
C HIS A 396 5.25 5.89 8.53
N LEU A 397 4.75 5.13 7.54
CA LEU A 397 5.60 4.41 6.58
C LEU A 397 5.88 5.20 5.29
N PHE A 398 7.14 5.13 4.84
CA PHE A 398 7.65 5.80 3.65
C PHE A 398 8.45 4.88 2.71
N ARG A 399 8.72 5.39 1.51
CA ARG A 399 9.73 4.83 0.60
C ARG A 399 10.58 5.93 -0.02
N LEU A 400 11.90 5.78 0.07
CA LEU A 400 12.87 6.68 -0.55
C LEU A 400 13.01 6.37 -2.05
N GLY A 401 13.30 7.42 -2.81
CA GLY A 401 13.55 7.33 -4.24
C GLY A 401 14.77 6.45 -4.54
N GLY A 402 14.61 5.62 -5.57
CA GLY A 402 15.59 4.61 -5.95
C GLY A 402 15.68 3.41 -5.00
N ASN A 403 14.90 3.34 -3.91
CA ASN A 403 14.91 2.18 -3.02
C ASN A 403 13.97 1.05 -3.47
N GLY A 404 14.45 -0.17 -3.23
CA GLY A 404 13.74 -1.44 -3.31
C GLY A 404 12.96 -1.78 -2.05
N GLY A 405 12.21 -2.88 -2.07
CA GLY A 405 11.55 -3.41 -0.87
C GLY A 405 12.54 -4.05 0.09
N ALA A 406 13.63 -4.62 -0.43
CA ALA A 406 14.64 -5.30 0.37
C ALA A 406 15.82 -4.39 0.80
N GLY A 407 15.82 -3.12 0.40
CA GLY A 407 16.87 -2.15 0.75
C GLY A 407 17.14 -1.08 -0.31
N PRO A 408 18.19 -0.27 -0.13
CA PRO A 408 18.50 0.86 -0.99
C PRO A 408 19.08 0.45 -2.35
N GLY A 409 18.61 1.09 -3.41
CA GLY A 409 18.95 0.75 -4.80
C GLY A 409 18.31 -0.56 -5.27
N PRO A 410 18.44 -0.90 -6.57
CA PRO A 410 18.03 -2.21 -7.08
C PRO A 410 18.94 -3.31 -6.51
N ILE A 411 18.35 -4.21 -5.73
CA ILE A 411 18.93 -5.50 -5.35
C ILE A 411 18.61 -6.53 -6.45
N ASP A 412 17.37 -6.55 -6.92
CA ASP A 412 16.94 -7.34 -8.07
C ASP A 412 16.02 -6.51 -9.00
N PRO A 413 16.37 -6.34 -10.28
CA PRO A 413 15.62 -5.46 -11.20
C PRO A 413 14.19 -5.92 -11.49
N PHE A 414 13.84 -7.17 -11.21
CA PHE A 414 12.48 -7.68 -11.38
C PHE A 414 11.77 -7.81 -10.03
N PHE A 415 12.42 -8.35 -9.00
CA PHE A 415 11.74 -8.67 -7.75
C PHE A 415 11.68 -7.53 -6.73
N ASP A 416 12.46 -6.46 -6.89
CA ASP A 416 12.66 -5.50 -5.79
C ASP A 416 11.72 -4.29 -5.82
N GLY A 417 10.97 -4.11 -6.92
CA GLY A 417 9.94 -3.09 -6.99
C GLY A 417 10.46 -1.66 -6.84
N VAL A 418 11.61 -1.35 -7.44
CA VAL A 418 12.36 -0.10 -7.17
C VAL A 418 11.57 1.17 -7.50
N SER A 419 11.61 2.13 -6.58
CA SER A 419 11.03 3.47 -6.74
C SER A 419 11.66 4.21 -7.93
N GLY A 420 10.81 4.87 -8.72
CA GLY A 420 11.22 5.71 -9.86
C GLY A 420 11.62 7.14 -9.48
N LEU A 421 11.42 7.54 -8.21
CA LEU A 421 11.81 8.86 -7.74
C LEU A 421 13.33 9.05 -7.70
N PRO A 422 13.82 10.29 -7.82
CA PRO A 422 15.22 10.62 -7.56
C PRO A 422 15.69 10.19 -6.17
N ASN A 423 16.98 9.87 -6.02
CA ASN A 423 17.60 9.37 -4.76
C ASN A 423 17.43 10.29 -3.53
N ARG A 424 16.97 11.52 -3.73
CA ARG A 424 16.73 12.53 -2.70
C ARG A 424 15.27 12.94 -2.59
N GLU A 425 14.36 12.14 -3.12
CA GLU A 425 12.93 12.33 -2.95
C GLU A 425 12.31 11.13 -2.22
N LEU A 426 11.13 11.32 -1.64
CA LEU A 426 10.35 10.23 -1.06
C LEU A 426 8.85 10.46 -1.11
N ALA A 427 8.09 9.37 -1.04
CA ALA A 427 6.67 9.39 -0.70
C ALA A 427 6.48 8.87 0.73
N VAL A 428 5.56 9.47 1.48
CA VAL A 428 5.32 9.13 2.89
C VAL A 428 3.88 9.35 3.32
N ALA A 429 3.40 8.45 4.18
CA ALA A 429 2.06 8.50 4.77
C ALA A 429 2.03 9.24 6.11
N HIS A 430 0.91 9.91 6.38
CA HIS A 430 0.64 10.61 7.63
C HIS A 430 -0.79 10.38 8.15
N TYR A 431 -1.26 9.14 8.21
CA TYR A 431 -2.62 8.82 8.70
C TYR A 431 -3.70 9.73 8.07
N GLY A 432 -4.45 10.48 8.88
CA GLY A 432 -5.48 11.42 8.46
C GLY A 432 -4.98 12.67 7.72
N ALA A 433 -3.67 12.92 7.72
CA ALA A 433 -3.04 13.93 6.88
C ALA A 433 -2.61 13.40 5.51
N GLY A 434 -2.96 12.16 5.14
CA GLY A 434 -2.84 11.64 3.78
C GLY A 434 -1.41 11.34 3.34
N ILE A 435 -1.12 11.58 2.07
CA ILE A 435 0.19 11.31 1.45
C ILE A 435 0.95 12.58 1.14
N TRP A 436 2.27 12.49 1.23
CA TRP A 436 3.20 13.60 1.00
C TRP A 436 4.36 13.17 0.11
N HIS A 437 4.82 14.10 -0.73
CA HIS A 437 6.00 13.97 -1.59
C HIS A 437 6.99 15.07 -1.22
N LEU A 438 8.25 14.69 -0.99
CA LEU A 438 9.27 15.54 -0.39
C LEU A 438 10.61 15.37 -1.11
N ASP A 439 11.32 16.47 -1.37
CA ASP A 439 12.75 16.50 -1.71
C ASP A 439 13.57 16.79 -0.45
N PHE A 440 14.57 15.97 -0.15
CA PHE A 440 15.48 16.11 0.99
C PHE A 440 16.94 16.37 0.57
N SER A 441 17.15 16.91 -0.63
CA SER A 441 18.47 17.31 -1.14
C SER A 441 19.11 18.45 -0.34
N GLY A 442 18.29 19.29 0.32
CA GLY A 442 18.76 20.51 0.96
C GLY A 442 17.78 21.08 2.00
N PRO A 443 18.09 22.30 2.51
CA PRO A 443 17.16 23.10 3.29
C PRO A 443 15.85 23.41 2.54
N PRO A 444 14.76 23.75 3.25
CA PRO A 444 13.50 24.15 2.63
C PRO A 444 13.66 25.35 1.70
N SER A 445 12.90 25.37 0.62
CA SER A 445 12.71 26.51 -0.27
C SER A 445 11.25 26.96 -0.23
N SER A 446 11.01 28.20 -0.61
CA SER A 446 9.65 28.74 -0.85
C SER A 446 9.47 29.24 -2.28
N THR A 447 10.43 28.94 -3.16
CA THR A 447 10.44 29.42 -4.55
C THR A 447 9.54 28.62 -5.48
N ASP A 448 9.07 27.45 -5.05
CA ASP A 448 8.20 26.53 -5.78
C ASP A 448 6.70 26.78 -5.53
N GLY A 449 6.37 27.79 -4.72
CA GLY A 449 4.99 28.16 -4.42
C GLY A 449 4.35 27.30 -3.32
N ILE A 450 5.12 26.45 -2.64
CA ILE A 450 4.67 25.73 -1.44
C ILE A 450 5.27 26.44 -0.21
N ALA A 451 4.43 26.69 0.79
CA ALA A 451 4.85 27.26 2.05
C ALA A 451 5.15 26.13 3.04
N GLU A 452 6.41 26.00 3.45
CA GLU A 452 6.84 25.02 4.44
C GLU A 452 6.35 25.33 5.85
N ASP A 453 6.24 24.30 6.69
CA ASP A 453 6.05 24.52 8.12
C ASP A 453 7.24 25.31 8.69
N PRO A 454 7.02 26.38 9.50
CA PRO A 454 8.10 27.20 10.04
C PRO A 454 9.13 26.45 10.90
N ARG A 455 8.81 25.24 11.36
CA ARG A 455 9.73 24.38 12.13
C ARG A 455 10.68 23.60 11.22
N THR A 456 10.35 23.41 9.94
CA THR A 456 11.19 22.67 8.99
C THR A 456 12.55 23.36 8.82
N THR A 457 13.61 22.56 8.93
CA THR A 457 15.01 23.01 8.78
C THR A 457 15.75 22.29 7.65
N TRP A 458 15.21 21.17 7.19
CA TRP A 458 15.73 20.39 6.06
C TRP A 458 14.59 19.67 5.36
N GLY A 459 14.63 19.58 4.04
CA GLY A 459 13.54 19.05 3.22
C GLY A 459 12.62 20.13 2.66
N ASN A 460 12.07 19.87 1.49
CA ASN A 460 11.23 20.74 0.69
C ASN A 460 10.04 19.95 0.10
N THR A 461 8.83 20.28 0.54
CA THR A 461 7.59 19.64 0.14
C THR A 461 7.33 19.89 -1.35
N LEU A 462 7.12 18.82 -2.11
CA LEU A 462 6.85 18.88 -3.55
C LEU A 462 5.37 18.72 -3.87
N GLY A 463 4.61 18.03 -3.02
CA GLY A 463 3.18 17.83 -3.20
C GLY A 463 2.54 16.98 -2.11
N TRP A 464 1.22 16.95 -2.09
CA TRP A 464 0.42 16.16 -1.16
C TRP A 464 -0.96 15.87 -1.72
N ASN A 465 -1.63 14.88 -1.13
CA ASN A 465 -3.04 14.65 -1.34
C ASN A 465 -3.70 14.11 -0.06
N VAL A 466 -4.77 14.77 0.38
CA VAL A 466 -5.58 14.38 1.53
C VAL A 466 -6.99 14.09 1.04
N MET A 467 -7.32 12.83 0.81
CA MET A 467 -8.67 12.43 0.42
C MET A 467 -9.63 12.44 1.63
N PRO A 468 -10.94 12.62 1.43
CA PRO A 468 -11.92 12.41 2.48
C PRO A 468 -11.81 11.00 3.09
N GLY A 469 -11.84 10.93 4.42
CA GLY A 469 -11.61 9.72 5.18
C GLY A 469 -10.18 9.17 5.10
N ALA A 470 -9.18 9.94 4.68
CA ALA A 470 -7.80 9.49 4.75
C ALA A 470 -7.46 8.96 6.15
N ASP A 471 -6.78 7.83 6.18
CA ASP A 471 -6.18 7.19 7.35
C ASP A 471 -5.02 6.33 6.86
N THR A 472 -4.08 7.01 6.22
CA THR A 472 -3.04 6.38 5.42
C THR A 472 -1.93 5.79 6.30
N TRP A 473 -1.79 4.47 6.27
CA TRP A 473 -0.78 3.70 6.98
C TRP A 473 0.58 3.74 6.29
N SER A 474 0.58 3.55 4.97
CA SER A 474 1.79 3.54 4.15
C SER A 474 1.57 4.30 2.85
N ALA A 475 2.62 4.96 2.36
CA ALA A 475 2.62 5.56 1.04
C ALA A 475 3.99 5.34 0.41
N LYS A 476 4.01 4.56 -0.66
CA LYS A 476 5.25 4.15 -1.32
C LYS A 476 5.14 4.41 -2.81
N GLU A 477 6.14 5.07 -3.37
CA GLU A 477 6.20 5.32 -4.80
C GLU A 477 6.72 4.09 -5.55
N TYR A 478 6.10 3.81 -6.69
CA TYR A 478 6.55 2.83 -7.65
C TYR A 478 6.19 3.24 -9.08
N LYS A 479 7.22 3.42 -9.92
CA LYS A 479 7.12 3.69 -11.37
C LYS A 479 6.22 4.88 -11.75
N GLY A 480 6.33 6.00 -11.03
CA GLY A 480 5.63 7.26 -11.28
C GLY A 480 4.28 7.41 -10.56
N TYR A 481 3.91 6.42 -9.74
CA TYR A 481 2.67 6.41 -8.97
C TYR A 481 2.96 6.20 -7.49
N VAL A 482 2.18 6.83 -6.62
CA VAL A 482 2.21 6.56 -5.18
C VAL A 482 1.06 5.62 -4.85
N TYR A 483 1.37 4.46 -4.30
CA TYR A 483 0.35 3.55 -3.79
C TYR A 483 0.30 3.70 -2.28
N ALA A 484 -0.91 3.84 -1.76
CA ALA A 484 -1.14 4.09 -0.36
C ALA A 484 -2.04 3.02 0.24
N GLY A 485 -1.57 2.40 1.31
CA GLY A 485 -2.38 1.52 2.13
C GLY A 485 -3.10 2.40 3.14
N ASP A 486 -4.41 2.46 3.02
CA ASP A 486 -5.26 3.29 3.84
C ASP A 486 -6.21 2.42 4.66
N MET A 487 -6.24 2.67 5.96
CA MET A 487 -7.01 1.85 6.88
C MET A 487 -8.50 1.97 6.63
N THR A 488 -9.01 3.11 6.17
CA THR A 488 -10.45 3.29 5.92
C THR A 488 -10.80 3.16 4.45
N ARG A 489 -9.87 3.50 3.55
CA ARG A 489 -10.12 3.60 2.11
C ARG A 489 -9.67 2.38 1.33
N GLY A 490 -8.83 1.51 1.90
CA GLY A 490 -8.23 0.37 1.21
C GLY A 490 -6.97 0.78 0.45
N LEU A 491 -6.81 0.29 -0.78
CA LEU A 491 -5.65 0.66 -1.62
C LEU A 491 -5.98 1.88 -2.46
N ASP A 492 -5.36 3.02 -2.16
CA ASP A 492 -5.40 4.20 -3.03
C ASP A 492 -4.18 4.24 -3.96
N VAL A 493 -4.39 4.77 -5.16
CA VAL A 493 -3.32 5.05 -6.14
C VAL A 493 -3.37 6.53 -6.48
N TYR A 494 -2.21 7.17 -6.45
CA TYR A 494 -2.01 8.57 -6.79
C TYR A 494 -0.97 8.72 -7.91
N ARG A 495 -1.02 9.82 -8.66
CA ARG A 495 0.02 10.20 -9.63
C ARG A 495 0.46 11.64 -9.40
N PHE A 496 1.72 11.92 -9.72
CA PHE A 496 2.24 13.28 -9.75
C PHE A 496 1.63 14.05 -10.93
N THR A 497 1.15 15.27 -10.68
CA THR A 497 0.56 16.15 -11.71
C THR A 497 0.52 17.56 -11.21
N ASP A 498 0.84 18.57 -12.02
CA ASP A 498 0.64 19.97 -11.63
C ASP A 498 -0.87 20.23 -11.43
N CYS A 499 -1.26 20.53 -10.20
CA CYS A 499 -2.65 20.79 -9.79
C CYS A 499 -2.69 21.47 -8.41
N ASP A 500 -3.84 22.06 -8.05
CA ASP A 500 -4.03 22.71 -6.75
C ASP A 500 -5.46 22.53 -6.21
N GLY A 501 -5.55 22.27 -4.91
CA GLY A 501 -6.77 22.19 -4.12
C GLY A 501 -7.77 21.13 -4.61
N ALA A 502 -9.05 21.42 -4.44
CA ALA A 502 -10.14 20.55 -4.88
C ALA A 502 -10.19 20.33 -6.41
N GLY A 503 -9.44 21.12 -7.18
CA GLY A 503 -9.27 20.95 -8.62
C GLY A 503 -8.28 19.83 -9.01
N CYS A 504 -7.52 19.30 -8.05
CA CYS A 504 -6.72 18.08 -8.21
C CYS A 504 -7.63 16.85 -8.31
N VAL A 505 -8.31 16.70 -9.44
CA VAL A 505 -9.07 15.52 -9.83
C VAL A 505 -8.54 15.01 -11.15
N VAL A 506 -8.63 13.70 -11.40
CA VAL A 506 -8.28 13.17 -12.73
C VAL A 506 -9.25 13.77 -13.72
N THR A 507 -8.78 14.71 -14.53
CA THR A 507 -9.49 15.07 -15.74
C THR A 507 -9.41 13.85 -16.65
N PRO A 508 -10.55 13.33 -17.17
CA PRO A 508 -10.51 12.31 -18.21
C PRO A 508 -9.54 12.76 -19.30
N GLU A 509 -8.66 11.86 -19.76
CA GLU A 509 -7.79 12.14 -20.91
C GLU A 509 -8.61 12.84 -22.00
N PRO A 510 -8.11 13.97 -22.57
CA PRO A 510 -8.85 14.69 -23.58
C PRO A 510 -9.28 13.72 -24.66
N SER A 511 -10.58 13.70 -24.96
CA SER A 511 -11.07 12.75 -25.95
C SER A 511 -10.35 12.96 -27.28
N THR A 512 -9.85 11.89 -27.89
CA THR A 512 -9.16 11.99 -29.18
C THR A 512 -10.16 11.73 -30.30
N PRO A 513 -10.12 12.49 -31.41
CA PRO A 513 -11.04 12.26 -32.51
C PRO A 513 -10.96 10.83 -33.06
N GLY A 514 -12.11 10.16 -33.17
CA GLY A 514 -12.17 8.77 -33.62
C GLY A 514 -13.52 8.11 -33.31
N LYS A 515 -13.69 6.86 -33.76
CA LYS A 515 -14.89 6.06 -33.53
C LYS A 515 -14.53 4.60 -33.32
N ALA A 516 -15.15 3.96 -32.34
CA ALA A 516 -15.16 2.53 -32.20
C ALA A 516 -16.58 1.98 -32.19
N THR A 517 -16.78 0.83 -32.80
CA THR A 517 -18.05 0.09 -32.78
C THR A 517 -17.78 -1.37 -32.50
N GLY A 518 -18.63 -2.00 -31.71
CA GLY A 518 -18.59 -3.43 -31.49
C GLY A 518 -19.99 -4.01 -31.44
N GLY A 519 -20.21 -5.14 -32.10
CA GLY A 519 -21.54 -5.73 -32.20
C GLY A 519 -21.56 -7.06 -32.92
N GLY A 520 -22.76 -7.59 -33.06
CA GLY A 520 -23.00 -8.83 -33.80
C GLY A 520 -22.74 -8.65 -35.30
N GLN A 521 -22.72 -9.77 -36.03
CA GLN A 521 -22.49 -9.79 -37.49
C GLN A 521 -23.66 -9.23 -38.33
N VAL A 522 -24.71 -8.72 -37.67
CA VAL A 522 -25.89 -8.09 -38.27
C VAL A 522 -26.15 -6.78 -37.53
N ASP A 523 -26.69 -5.79 -38.23
CA ASP A 523 -26.97 -4.47 -37.66
C ASP A 523 -27.85 -4.58 -36.40
N GLY A 524 -27.38 -3.99 -35.31
CA GLY A 524 -28.06 -4.03 -34.01
C GLY A 524 -27.92 -5.35 -33.24
N GLY A 525 -27.22 -6.35 -33.78
CA GLY A 525 -26.89 -7.57 -33.06
C GLY A 525 -25.87 -7.35 -31.95
N LEU A 526 -25.87 -8.21 -30.94
CA LEU A 526 -24.81 -8.24 -29.92
C LEU A 526 -23.70 -9.19 -30.33
N ALA A 527 -22.45 -8.80 -30.06
CA ALA A 527 -21.30 -9.69 -30.06
C ALA A 527 -21.38 -10.66 -28.88
N GLU A 528 -20.59 -11.72 -28.91
CA GLU A 528 -20.38 -12.65 -27.80
C GLU A 528 -18.87 -12.78 -27.54
N LEU A 529 -18.45 -12.67 -26.28
CA LEU A 529 -17.08 -12.96 -25.85
C LEU A 529 -17.01 -14.13 -24.87
N ALA A 530 -15.85 -14.80 -24.87
CA ALA A 530 -15.44 -15.66 -23.78
C ALA A 530 -14.74 -14.80 -22.73
N ILE A 531 -15.24 -14.78 -21.49
CA ILE A 531 -14.60 -14.03 -20.40
C ILE A 531 -13.42 -14.86 -19.89
N VAL A 532 -12.21 -14.46 -20.24
CA VAL A 532 -10.97 -15.16 -19.84
C VAL A 532 -10.24 -14.46 -18.69
N ARG A 533 -10.60 -13.21 -18.38
CA ARG A 533 -9.98 -12.39 -17.33
C ARG A 533 -11.00 -11.48 -16.63
N GLY A 534 -10.69 -11.06 -15.41
CA GLY A 534 -11.57 -10.26 -14.55
C GLY A 534 -12.31 -11.09 -13.49
N THR A 535 -13.15 -10.45 -12.68
CA THR A 535 -13.90 -11.10 -11.59
C THR A 535 -14.93 -12.13 -12.08
N ALA A 536 -15.27 -12.12 -13.37
CA ALA A 536 -16.19 -13.06 -14.02
C ALA A 536 -15.50 -14.08 -14.95
N ALA A 537 -14.20 -14.36 -14.75
CA ALA A 537 -13.46 -15.31 -15.58
C ALA A 537 -14.12 -16.71 -15.62
N GLY A 538 -14.17 -17.31 -16.82
CA GLY A 538 -14.85 -18.59 -17.09
C GLY A 538 -16.28 -18.44 -17.62
N GLY A 539 -16.84 -17.23 -17.62
CA GLY A 539 -18.17 -16.93 -18.15
C GLY A 539 -18.22 -16.56 -19.64
N ARG A 540 -19.43 -16.21 -20.09
CA ARG A 540 -19.70 -15.63 -21.42
C ARG A 540 -20.53 -14.37 -21.27
N ALA A 541 -20.27 -13.39 -22.11
CA ALA A 541 -21.06 -12.18 -22.14
C ALA A 541 -21.41 -11.76 -23.57
N ASN A 542 -22.56 -11.10 -23.69
CA ASN A 542 -22.97 -10.43 -24.91
C ASN A 542 -22.80 -8.92 -24.76
N PHE A 543 -22.36 -8.25 -25.82
CA PHE A 543 -22.19 -6.81 -25.78
C PHE A 543 -22.48 -6.15 -27.13
N GLY A 544 -22.77 -4.85 -27.10
CA GLY A 544 -22.89 -4.02 -28.28
C GLY A 544 -22.63 -2.57 -27.91
N PHE A 545 -21.84 -1.86 -28.71
CA PHE A 545 -21.52 -0.46 -28.46
C PHE A 545 -21.23 0.32 -29.73
N ASN A 546 -21.40 1.63 -29.62
CA ASN A 546 -20.74 2.62 -30.45
C ASN A 546 -20.21 3.71 -29.52
N ALA A 547 -19.00 4.17 -29.74
CA ALA A 547 -18.42 5.30 -29.03
C ALA A 547 -17.64 6.15 -30.02
N GLN A 548 -17.87 7.46 -30.01
CA GLN A 548 -17.29 8.38 -30.97
C GLN A 548 -17.01 9.72 -30.31
N PHE A 549 -15.87 10.29 -30.66
CA PHE A 549 -15.59 11.70 -30.48
C PHE A 549 -15.35 12.34 -31.84
N SER A 550 -16.23 13.25 -32.25
CA SER A 550 -16.11 13.99 -33.51
C SER A 550 -16.48 15.45 -33.30
N THR A 551 -15.69 16.37 -33.86
CA THR A 551 -15.94 17.82 -33.80
C THR A 551 -16.17 18.38 -32.39
N GLY A 552 -15.50 17.81 -31.38
CA GLY A 552 -15.65 18.24 -29.98
C GLY A 552 -16.87 17.66 -29.25
N VAL A 553 -17.62 16.75 -29.88
CA VAL A 553 -18.83 16.14 -29.32
C VAL A 553 -18.62 14.65 -29.10
N LEU A 554 -18.90 14.20 -27.87
CA LEU A 554 -18.97 12.78 -27.51
C LEU A 554 -20.36 12.23 -27.82
N SER A 555 -20.41 11.02 -28.39
CA SER A 555 -21.66 10.29 -28.59
C SER A 555 -21.42 8.79 -28.54
N GLY A 556 -22.45 8.04 -28.17
CA GLY A 556 -22.36 6.59 -28.12
C GLY A 556 -23.35 5.94 -27.19
N GLN A 557 -23.31 4.60 -27.20
CA GLN A 557 -24.01 3.75 -26.25
C GLN A 557 -23.25 2.45 -26.04
N LEU A 558 -23.53 1.78 -24.92
CA LEU A 558 -23.02 0.48 -24.55
C LEU A 558 -24.15 -0.36 -23.95
N THR A 559 -24.24 -1.60 -24.38
CA THR A 559 -25.00 -2.67 -23.74
C THR A 559 -24.04 -3.82 -23.46
N PHE A 560 -24.08 -4.38 -22.26
CA PHE A 560 -23.31 -5.55 -21.87
C PHE A 560 -24.15 -6.46 -20.96
N ASN A 561 -24.07 -7.76 -21.17
CA ASN A 561 -24.83 -8.76 -20.42
C ASN A 561 -23.97 -10.01 -20.16
N ASP A 562 -23.55 -10.21 -18.91
CA ASP A 562 -22.89 -11.44 -18.48
C ASP A 562 -23.94 -12.50 -18.13
N GLN A 563 -23.81 -13.66 -18.78
CA GLN A 563 -24.73 -14.78 -18.66
C GLN A 563 -24.59 -15.52 -17.32
N ALA A 564 -23.38 -15.54 -16.73
CA ALA A 564 -23.10 -16.29 -15.51
C ALA A 564 -23.49 -15.49 -14.26
N SER A 565 -23.05 -14.25 -14.16
CA SER A 565 -23.37 -13.38 -13.02
C SER A 565 -24.74 -12.69 -13.14
N GLY A 566 -25.32 -12.68 -14.34
CA GLY A 566 -26.55 -11.94 -14.63
C GLY A 566 -26.34 -10.42 -14.69
N LYS A 567 -25.10 -9.94 -14.75
CA LYS A 567 -24.76 -8.51 -14.78
C LYS A 567 -25.21 -7.87 -16.09
N LYS A 568 -26.16 -6.95 -16.01
CA LYS A 568 -26.69 -6.15 -17.13
C LYS A 568 -26.26 -4.71 -17.02
N VAL A 569 -25.58 -4.21 -18.04
CA VAL A 569 -25.06 -2.84 -18.13
C VAL A 569 -25.69 -2.17 -19.35
N GLN A 570 -26.24 -0.98 -19.15
CA GLN A 570 -26.72 -0.12 -20.24
C GLN A 570 -26.24 1.31 -20.00
N SER A 571 -25.39 1.84 -20.88
CA SER A 571 -24.87 3.20 -20.72
C SER A 571 -25.99 4.23 -20.74
N THR A 572 -25.85 5.25 -19.90
CA THR A 572 -26.64 6.48 -19.94
C THR A 572 -25.89 7.62 -20.61
N VAL A 573 -24.56 7.62 -20.55
CA VAL A 573 -23.70 8.66 -21.16
C VAL A 573 -22.30 8.10 -21.41
N ILE A 574 -21.62 8.62 -22.44
CA ILE A 574 -20.19 8.42 -22.70
C ILE A 574 -19.48 9.70 -22.23
N ASP A 575 -18.56 9.55 -21.28
CA ASP A 575 -17.87 10.67 -20.63
C ASP A 575 -16.47 10.92 -21.27
N SER A 576 -15.86 9.93 -21.93
CA SER A 576 -14.65 10.12 -22.74
C SER A 576 -14.47 9.06 -23.83
N TYR A 577 -13.70 9.38 -24.87
CA TYR A 577 -13.26 8.44 -25.89
C TYR A 577 -11.82 8.77 -26.31
N THR A 578 -10.93 7.79 -26.24
CA THR A 578 -9.56 7.89 -26.75
C THR A 578 -9.26 6.71 -27.68
N GLN A 579 -8.43 6.97 -28.68
CA GLN A 579 -8.00 6.00 -29.67
C GLN A 579 -6.49 6.10 -29.89
N ALA A 580 -5.84 4.94 -29.97
CA ALA A 580 -4.44 4.78 -30.34
C ALA A 580 -4.31 3.59 -31.29
N GLY A 581 -4.01 3.85 -32.57
CA GLY A 581 -3.93 2.80 -33.59
C GLY A 581 -5.27 2.06 -33.74
N SER A 582 -5.23 0.73 -33.57
CA SER A 582 -6.40 -0.16 -33.59
C SER A 582 -7.03 -0.40 -32.21
N THR A 583 -6.57 0.31 -31.18
CA THR A 583 -7.12 0.24 -29.82
C THR A 583 -7.96 1.48 -29.54
N ALA A 584 -9.09 1.30 -28.86
CA ALA A 584 -9.89 2.40 -28.33
C ALA A 584 -10.28 2.15 -26.87
N ARG A 585 -10.32 3.23 -26.09
CA ARG A 585 -10.81 3.26 -24.71
C ARG A 585 -11.94 4.29 -24.62
N PHE A 586 -13.02 3.96 -23.96
CA PHE A 586 -14.06 4.93 -23.65
C PHE A 586 -14.64 4.70 -22.27
N THR A 587 -15.05 5.79 -21.64
CA THR A 587 -15.62 5.79 -20.29
C THR A 587 -17.04 6.33 -20.32
N GLY A 588 -17.80 6.06 -19.27
CA GLY A 588 -19.15 6.59 -19.17
C GLY A 588 -19.85 6.19 -17.88
N ARG A 589 -21.14 6.48 -17.81
CA ARG A 589 -22.03 6.00 -16.74
C ARG A 589 -23.10 5.09 -17.31
N ALA A 590 -23.55 4.13 -16.51
CA ALA A 590 -24.54 3.16 -16.90
C ALA A 590 -25.59 2.90 -15.82
N ARG A 591 -26.70 2.30 -16.26
CA ARG A 591 -27.60 1.51 -15.40
C ARG A 591 -27.06 0.10 -15.32
N VAL A 592 -26.71 -0.36 -14.13
CA VAL A 592 -26.19 -1.70 -13.86
C VAL A 592 -27.20 -2.45 -13.01
N ASN A 593 -27.81 -3.50 -13.56
CA ASN A 593 -28.92 -4.24 -12.93
C ASN A 593 -30.06 -3.33 -12.42
N GLY A 594 -30.27 -2.19 -13.09
CA GLY A 594 -31.25 -1.18 -12.71
C GLY A 594 -30.70 -0.03 -11.87
N THR A 595 -29.54 -0.19 -11.22
CA THR A 595 -28.87 0.85 -10.43
C THR A 595 -28.26 1.91 -11.36
N PRO A 596 -28.73 3.17 -11.34
CA PRO A 596 -28.21 4.22 -12.22
C PRO A 596 -26.87 4.79 -11.73
N GLY A 597 -26.11 5.37 -12.64
CA GLY A 597 -24.95 6.21 -12.32
C GLY A 597 -23.64 5.46 -12.08
N VAL A 598 -23.60 4.14 -12.28
CA VAL A 598 -22.38 3.34 -12.10
C VAL A 598 -21.40 3.67 -13.23
N GLY A 599 -20.19 4.10 -12.87
CA GLY A 599 -19.11 4.34 -13.83
C GLY A 599 -18.65 3.07 -14.52
N PHE A 600 -18.26 3.18 -15.79
CA PHE A 600 -17.63 2.10 -16.53
C PHE A 600 -16.45 2.58 -17.36
N VAL A 601 -15.54 1.66 -17.61
CA VAL A 601 -14.44 1.79 -18.58
C VAL A 601 -14.54 0.60 -19.53
N VAL A 602 -14.51 0.88 -20.84
CA VAL A 602 -14.41 -0.13 -21.88
C VAL A 602 -13.13 0.08 -22.67
N GLU A 603 -12.42 -1.01 -22.90
CA GLU A 603 -11.26 -1.08 -23.78
C GLU A 603 -11.51 -2.12 -24.86
N VAL A 604 -11.15 -1.77 -26.08
CA VAL A 604 -11.33 -2.63 -27.24
C VAL A 604 -10.11 -2.58 -28.13
N GLU A 605 -9.82 -3.71 -28.76
CA GLU A 605 -8.74 -3.86 -29.72
C GLU A 605 -9.27 -4.55 -30.97
N ASP A 606 -9.15 -3.86 -32.10
CA ASP A 606 -9.43 -4.38 -33.44
C ASP A 606 -8.16 -5.08 -33.97
N LEU A 607 -8.24 -6.39 -34.16
CA LEU A 607 -7.15 -7.23 -34.66
C LEU A 607 -7.42 -7.74 -36.08
N GLY A 608 -8.33 -7.08 -36.79
CA GLY A 608 -8.64 -7.32 -38.20
C GLY A 608 -9.80 -8.28 -38.43
N GLU A 609 -10.28 -8.25 -39.68
CA GLU A 609 -11.48 -8.97 -40.10
C GLU A 609 -11.23 -10.48 -40.22
N PRO A 610 -12.15 -11.36 -39.76
CA PRO A 610 -13.57 -11.10 -39.46
C PRO A 610 -13.89 -10.92 -37.96
N GLY A 611 -12.97 -10.35 -37.17
CA GLY A 611 -13.23 -9.90 -35.79
C GLY A 611 -13.15 -10.96 -34.69
N ARG A 612 -12.75 -12.19 -35.01
CA ARG A 612 -12.61 -13.29 -34.01
C ARG A 612 -11.38 -13.16 -33.12
N ALA A 613 -10.40 -12.37 -33.55
CA ALA A 613 -9.22 -12.07 -32.75
C ALA A 613 -9.44 -10.86 -31.84
N ASP A 614 -10.46 -10.04 -32.12
CA ASP A 614 -10.72 -8.81 -31.39
C ASP A 614 -10.91 -9.06 -29.89
N ALA A 615 -10.49 -8.08 -29.11
CA ALA A 615 -10.57 -8.12 -27.66
C ALA A 615 -11.53 -7.05 -27.15
N PHE A 616 -12.31 -7.44 -26.14
CA PHE A 616 -13.19 -6.56 -25.39
C PHE A 616 -12.90 -6.70 -23.90
N ARG A 617 -12.80 -5.56 -23.20
CA ARG A 617 -12.72 -5.49 -21.74
C ARG A 617 -13.67 -4.42 -21.22
N ILE A 618 -14.39 -4.76 -20.16
CA ILE A 618 -15.18 -3.82 -19.37
C ILE A 618 -14.79 -3.93 -17.89
N VAL A 619 -14.64 -2.78 -17.25
CA VAL A 619 -14.50 -2.64 -15.80
C VAL A 619 -15.59 -1.69 -15.34
N LEU A 620 -16.30 -2.07 -14.29
CA LEU A 620 -17.30 -1.25 -13.63
C LEU A 620 -16.75 -0.75 -12.31
N GLN A 621 -17.21 0.43 -11.92
CA GLN A 621 -16.84 1.08 -10.67
C GLN A 621 -17.19 0.23 -9.43
N ASP A 622 -18.14 -0.68 -9.54
CA ASP A 622 -18.55 -1.59 -8.46
C ASP A 622 -17.67 -2.84 -8.32
N GLY A 623 -16.47 -2.84 -8.92
CA GLY A 623 -15.48 -3.92 -8.84
C GLY A 623 -15.75 -5.09 -9.80
N TYR A 624 -16.80 -5.04 -10.61
CA TYR A 624 -17.02 -6.04 -11.65
C TYR A 624 -16.07 -5.81 -12.84
N GLY A 625 -15.43 -6.88 -13.31
CA GLY A 625 -14.55 -6.84 -14.48
C GLY A 625 -14.74 -8.07 -15.35
N ALA A 626 -14.80 -7.87 -16.66
CA ALA A 626 -14.84 -8.93 -17.64
C ALA A 626 -14.00 -8.54 -18.86
N GLY A 627 -13.10 -9.42 -19.28
CA GLY A 627 -12.30 -9.23 -20.48
C GLY A 627 -12.02 -10.53 -21.20
N GLY A 628 -11.95 -10.45 -22.53
CA GLY A 628 -11.57 -11.57 -23.36
C GLY A 628 -11.75 -11.36 -24.85
N VAL A 629 -11.70 -12.46 -25.58
CA VAL A 629 -11.73 -12.48 -27.05
C VAL A 629 -13.12 -12.81 -27.57
N LEU A 630 -13.45 -12.27 -28.75
CA LEU A 630 -14.75 -12.48 -29.37
C LEU A 630 -14.91 -13.93 -29.86
N LEU A 631 -16.03 -14.53 -29.47
CA LEU A 631 -16.52 -15.79 -30.03
C LEU A 631 -17.38 -15.54 -31.27
N LYS A 632 -18.09 -14.41 -31.29
CA LYS A 632 -18.96 -13.97 -32.38
C LYS A 632 -19.07 -12.44 -32.39
N GLY A 633 -19.17 -11.86 -33.57
CA GLY A 633 -19.29 -10.40 -33.75
C GLY A 633 -18.03 -9.82 -34.37
N ASN A 634 -17.91 -8.50 -34.32
CA ASN A 634 -16.77 -7.74 -34.80
C ASN A 634 -16.59 -6.48 -33.95
N ILE A 635 -15.35 -6.01 -33.83
CA ILE A 635 -14.98 -4.70 -33.32
C ILE A 635 -14.27 -3.95 -34.45
N GLN A 636 -14.65 -2.70 -34.65
CA GLN A 636 -13.99 -1.83 -35.61
C GLN A 636 -13.55 -0.55 -34.91
N VAL A 637 -12.27 -0.20 -35.09
CA VAL A 637 -11.68 1.04 -34.56
C VAL A 637 -11.23 1.91 -35.74
N GLN A 638 -11.88 3.06 -35.91
CA GLN A 638 -11.74 3.94 -37.07
C GLN A 638 -11.14 5.29 -36.68
N PRO A 639 -9.97 5.68 -37.23
CA PRO A 639 -9.39 6.99 -36.97
C PRO A 639 -10.23 8.12 -37.56
N ALA A 640 -10.08 9.33 -37.01
CA ALA A 640 -10.83 10.51 -37.43
C ALA A 640 -10.74 10.85 -38.92
N SER A 641 -9.63 10.51 -39.58
CA SER A 641 -9.45 10.73 -41.03
C SER A 641 -10.40 9.93 -41.92
N LEU A 642 -11.09 8.94 -41.35
CA LEU A 642 -12.06 8.07 -42.05
C LEU A 642 -13.50 8.34 -41.60
N LEU A 643 -13.73 9.34 -40.74
CA LEU A 643 -15.08 9.76 -40.35
C LEU A 643 -15.63 10.77 -41.38
N PRO A 644 -16.90 10.64 -41.80
CA PRO A 644 -17.52 11.51 -42.80
C PRO A 644 -17.73 12.95 -42.32
#